data_AF-A0A3D3R114-F1
#
_entry.id   AF-A0A3D3R114-F1
#
_cell.length_a   1.000
_cell.length_b   1.000
_cell.length_c   1.000
_cell.angle_alpha   90.00
_cell.angle_beta   90.00
_cell.angle_gamma   90.00
#
_symmetry.space_group_name_H-M   'P 1'
#
loop_
_entity.id
_entity.type
_entity.pdbx_description
1 polymer ?
#
loop_
_entity_poly.entity_id
_entity_poly.type
_entity_poly.pdbx_seq_one_letter_code
_entity_poly.pdbx_strand_id
1 'polypeptide(L)'
;MLPFLIRFLKSNSFTRNTRSKRKLYQAGNSISQVQLLEERRLLAGMLTSDDVIVRSGDNAPNLDTGNNDGNFSNFSEEPIINETGLVLFQANVTGSLTSSNSGLFQGSSSGTILNITRQKQPVPAIQEGTLYDGISGSASLIPLPFNDSGQAVFVDRFNGANYWENTGIFLGSNGSEPLLLVQEGSDAPGATNGSTNGKFDDLENTYVTVNNSGRIAFRTDLYDTDNGNADNRVIFSTDANGNLIEIVREGQLIPCSATNGFTDFYSTSINNAGQVAFWGHTLNSSVPDGIYVSNGDGSPLRVVMQEGEAFGSFGEKLRSNGLISSSLINEAGDIAFRSHVDEGDNGTIVRSVFVVAGNGTLKEVARNGDILPDNEIYYDSGLEDLVLNNRGDVVFTGKDALNNKVLFRSDDGSGRSDLKTIVKEGQAVPDSDLQIYNIQKYTLNDAGQVAFTASIWDGNDSSTLRDALFFYDDVTGLKEIVRTGDAFEGATISQIYFAGNNEHVFLENNGDGINNKGEVTFSFKLDNDLQFIAIVDADLSEEISLRVVSTPTMTDGNGENVSLPQNQDWINEWDSFWVEIWVSTANSSSQGIAAVNFDFSYNTQYTSATAIEFGSSFTQNQSGTIDDETGLIDSLSAETTENDLGVNDRLLFARIQFDSLPDDQVSLDLEAQSIGPFDLGFELISPQINVVADVPEITTVDPNIGASIWANPFDLNNDDKIDYRDLIQQISMYNTRPSESNSEYAWFADYDQNDRIDYRDLVALVKNYGKSKINQSVINYPNNYPDAWNHRLLVTSTQQSQQSEDYLSQTAAEHMLETAKNHLAPHLDASEQSKLVQVQVQIKDLAGDTLGMASANTVILDQSAAGYGWFVDKTPLDHSEYAFDSRLTLIALSGSEAEGKIDLYTVIYHELGHLLGYEHDETGVMEATLDPGVRKLTDWVDETDHFFASLKDETELLSF
;
A
#
# COMPACT_ATOMS: atom_id res chain seq x y z
N MET A 1 -44.95 50.36 -42.78
CA MET A 1 -45.50 50.12 -44.13
C MET A 1 -44.68 48.96 -44.70
N LEU A 2 -45.34 47.84 -45.01
CA LEU A 2 -44.85 46.72 -45.83
C LEU A 2 -43.79 45.75 -45.20
N PRO A 3 -43.76 44.46 -45.65
CA PRO A 3 -44.37 43.36 -44.92
C PRO A 3 -43.60 42.00 -44.92
N PHE A 4 -44.15 41.04 -44.16
CA PHE A 4 -44.38 39.62 -44.50
C PHE A 4 -44.34 39.28 -46.02
N LEU A 5 -43.90 38.12 -46.57
CA LEU A 5 -44.17 36.71 -46.23
C LEU A 5 -43.44 35.78 -47.27
N ILE A 6 -43.36 34.46 -46.95
CA ILE A 6 -43.26 33.22 -47.80
C ILE A 6 -41.87 32.52 -47.76
N ARG A 7 -41.64 31.52 -46.88
CA ARG A 7 -41.94 30.05 -46.90
C ARG A 7 -41.09 29.20 -47.88
N PHE A 8 -40.28 28.28 -47.35
CA PHE A 8 -40.31 26.82 -47.63
C PHE A 8 -39.44 25.99 -46.64
N LEU A 9 -39.66 24.67 -46.61
CA LEU A 9 -39.47 23.65 -45.56
C LEU A 9 -38.15 22.83 -45.58
N LYS A 10 -37.80 22.28 -44.39
CA LYS A 10 -37.02 21.02 -44.05
C LYS A 10 -35.52 20.99 -44.43
N SER A 11 -34.56 20.44 -43.67
CA SER A 11 -34.50 19.54 -42.50
C SER A 11 -33.11 19.56 -41.82
N ASN A 12 -33.07 19.03 -40.60
CA ASN A 12 -31.98 18.38 -39.86
C ASN A 12 -31.13 19.15 -38.82
N SER A 13 -31.32 18.68 -37.58
CA SER A 13 -30.38 18.43 -36.47
C SER A 13 -29.44 19.54 -36.02
N PHE A 14 -29.62 20.01 -34.78
CA PHE A 14 -28.62 19.86 -33.71
C PHE A 14 -29.31 20.05 -32.35
N THR A 15 -29.20 19.03 -31.51
CA THR A 15 -29.54 19.00 -30.09
C THR A 15 -28.67 20.01 -29.34
N ARG A 16 -29.30 20.88 -28.54
CA ARG A 16 -28.61 21.69 -27.52
C ARG A 16 -28.97 21.11 -26.16
N ASN A 17 -27.94 20.65 -25.46
CA ASN A 17 -27.98 20.17 -24.09
C ASN A 17 -28.60 21.22 -23.16
N THR A 18 -29.59 20.78 -22.41
CA THR A 18 -30.22 21.48 -21.29
C THR A 18 -29.42 21.20 -20.02
N ARG A 19 -28.57 22.15 -19.56
CA ARG A 19 -28.21 22.24 -18.13
C ARG A 19 -29.35 22.99 -17.43
N SER A 20 -30.09 22.28 -16.60
CA SER A 20 -31.30 22.76 -15.94
C SER A 20 -31.13 22.70 -14.41
N LYS A 21 -30.89 23.88 -13.84
CA LYS A 21 -31.48 24.40 -12.59
C LYS A 21 -31.42 23.56 -11.31
N ARG A 22 -30.51 23.98 -10.41
CA ARG A 22 -30.73 24.07 -8.96
C ARG A 22 -32.08 24.78 -8.68
N LYS A 23 -33.04 24.06 -8.10
CA LYS A 23 -34.05 24.54 -7.13
C LYS A 23 -35.05 23.42 -6.83
N LEU A 24 -34.96 22.86 -5.63
CA LEU A 24 -36.11 22.44 -4.82
C LEU A 24 -35.73 22.61 -3.33
N TYR A 25 -35.60 23.88 -2.94
CA TYR A 25 -35.76 24.32 -1.56
C TYR A 25 -37.15 24.94 -1.44
N GLN A 26 -37.98 24.41 -0.55
CA GLN A 26 -38.91 25.13 0.34
C GLN A 26 -39.71 24.09 1.14
N ALA A 27 -39.78 24.14 2.48
CA ALA A 27 -39.73 25.31 3.34
C ALA A 27 -39.24 25.00 4.77
N GLY A 28 -38.40 25.90 5.32
CA GLY A 28 -38.10 25.99 6.76
C GLY A 28 -36.68 26.49 7.06
N ASN A 29 -36.49 27.82 7.06
CA ASN A 29 -35.27 28.58 7.39
C ASN A 29 -34.05 28.45 6.45
N SER A 30 -33.71 29.57 5.78
CA SER A 30 -32.38 29.76 5.20
C SER A 30 -31.48 30.26 6.34
N ILE A 31 -30.58 29.40 6.78
CA ILE A 31 -29.55 29.72 7.77
C ILE A 31 -28.57 30.68 7.09
N SER A 32 -28.25 31.81 7.72
CA SER A 32 -27.31 32.78 7.14
C SER A 32 -25.86 32.28 7.28
N GLN A 33 -24.93 32.74 6.43
CA GLN A 33 -23.49 32.39 6.53
C GLN A 33 -22.89 32.77 7.90
N VAL A 34 -23.41 33.82 8.55
CA VAL A 34 -23.07 34.21 9.93
C VAL A 34 -23.57 33.19 10.95
N GLN A 35 -24.71 32.58 10.66
CA GLN A 35 -25.35 31.58 11.52
C GLN A 35 -24.70 30.20 11.35
N LEU A 36 -24.19 29.86 10.16
CA LEU A 36 -23.27 28.72 9.92
C LEU A 36 -21.92 28.92 10.62
N LEU A 37 -21.39 30.15 10.64
CA LEU A 37 -20.19 30.52 11.41
C LEU A 37 -20.44 30.54 12.93
N GLU A 38 -21.67 30.83 13.37
CA GLU A 38 -22.09 30.74 14.78
C GLU A 38 -22.37 29.28 15.21
N GLU A 39 -22.90 28.43 14.32
CA GLU A 39 -23.03 26.98 14.54
C GLU A 39 -21.65 26.30 14.59
N ARG A 40 -20.70 26.69 13.74
CA ARG A 40 -19.27 26.31 13.87
C ARG A 40 -18.61 26.75 15.18
N ARG A 41 -19.16 27.75 15.87
CA ARG A 41 -18.72 28.17 17.22
C ARG A 41 -19.40 27.41 18.37
N LEU A 42 -20.36 26.55 18.06
CA LEU A 42 -21.15 25.77 19.02
C LEU A 42 -20.83 24.26 18.98
N LEU A 43 -20.25 23.78 17.87
CA LEU A 43 -19.64 22.46 17.75
C LEU A 43 -18.17 22.55 18.16
N ALA A 44 -17.67 21.54 18.86
CA ALA A 44 -16.26 21.50 19.25
C ALA A 44 -15.41 20.62 18.36
N GLY A 45 -16.03 19.74 17.57
CA GLY A 45 -15.37 18.93 16.57
C GLY A 45 -15.56 19.44 15.13
N MET A 46 -15.01 18.68 14.19
CA MET A 46 -14.97 19.00 12.74
C MET A 46 -16.32 18.89 12.02
N LEU A 47 -17.27 18.10 12.53
CA LEU A 47 -18.56 17.84 11.87
C LEU A 47 -19.35 19.13 11.53
N THR A 48 -19.91 19.18 10.33
CA THR A 48 -20.78 20.24 9.82
C THR A 48 -22.05 19.69 9.18
N SER A 49 -22.98 20.57 8.80
CA SER A 49 -24.19 20.18 8.08
C SER A 49 -23.92 19.67 6.65
N ASP A 50 -22.78 20.05 6.05
CA ASP A 50 -22.44 19.69 4.68
C ASP A 50 -21.86 18.26 4.60
N ASP A 51 -21.42 17.71 5.72
CA ASP A 51 -20.87 16.34 5.86
C ASP A 51 -21.97 15.25 5.91
N VAL A 52 -23.24 15.65 6.03
CA VAL A 52 -24.38 14.73 6.13
C VAL A 52 -24.70 14.15 4.76
N ILE A 53 -24.54 12.83 4.62
CA ILE A 53 -24.91 12.07 3.42
C ILE A 53 -26.43 11.89 3.34
N VAL A 54 -27.04 11.47 4.45
CA VAL A 54 -28.48 11.17 4.53
C VAL A 54 -28.98 11.28 5.96
N ARG A 55 -30.26 11.68 6.12
CA ARG A 55 -30.94 11.69 7.41
C ARG A 55 -32.31 11.02 7.38
N SER A 56 -32.79 10.64 8.55
CA SER A 56 -34.14 10.11 8.73
C SER A 56 -35.17 11.13 8.24
N GLY A 57 -36.09 10.70 7.38
CA GLY A 57 -37.08 11.53 6.71
C GLY A 57 -36.76 11.86 5.25
N ASP A 58 -35.51 11.68 4.82
CA ASP A 58 -35.12 11.84 3.41
C ASP A 58 -35.72 10.74 2.54
N ASN A 59 -35.88 11.01 1.25
CA ASN A 59 -36.48 10.07 0.32
C ASN A 59 -35.55 8.87 0.04
N ALA A 60 -36.10 7.65 0.09
CA ALA A 60 -35.35 6.45 -0.25
C ALA A 60 -35.49 6.09 -1.75
N PRO A 61 -34.40 5.76 -2.47
CA PRO A 61 -34.46 5.39 -3.89
C PRO A 61 -35.00 3.97 -4.12
N ASN A 62 -35.74 3.76 -5.22
CA ASN A 62 -36.28 2.46 -5.66
C ASN A 62 -35.49 1.90 -6.86
N LEU A 63 -35.04 0.64 -6.75
CA LEU A 63 -34.28 -0.09 -7.78
C LEU A 63 -35.08 -0.30 -9.08
N ASP A 64 -36.36 -0.66 -9.01
CA ASP A 64 -37.16 -1.07 -10.17
C ASP A 64 -37.54 0.10 -11.10
N THR A 65 -37.56 1.33 -10.57
CA THR A 65 -38.09 2.50 -11.29
C THR A 65 -37.16 3.70 -11.34
N GLY A 66 -36.08 3.72 -10.54
CA GLY A 66 -35.22 4.89 -10.36
C GLY A 66 -35.92 6.10 -9.72
N ASN A 67 -37.16 5.95 -9.25
CA ASN A 67 -37.90 6.97 -8.51
C ASN A 67 -37.78 6.73 -7.00
N ASN A 68 -38.17 7.71 -6.20
CA ASN A 68 -38.20 7.55 -4.74
C ASN A 68 -39.40 6.68 -4.32
N ASP A 69 -39.20 5.80 -3.33
CA ASP A 69 -40.24 4.94 -2.75
C ASP A 69 -40.14 4.91 -1.21
N GLY A 70 -40.87 5.81 -0.57
CA GLY A 70 -40.87 6.01 0.88
C GLY A 70 -39.72 6.90 1.36
N ASN A 71 -39.61 7.02 2.68
CA ASN A 71 -38.61 7.84 3.37
C ASN A 71 -37.79 7.00 4.34
N PHE A 72 -36.50 7.28 4.46
CA PHE A 72 -35.63 6.69 5.47
C PHE A 72 -36.15 6.97 6.88
N SER A 73 -35.99 6.03 7.81
CA SER A 73 -36.39 6.22 9.22
C SER A 73 -35.34 5.82 10.23
N ASN A 74 -34.67 4.69 10.01
CA ASN A 74 -33.62 4.17 10.89
C ASN A 74 -32.45 3.71 10.05
N PHE A 75 -31.23 3.95 10.51
CA PHE A 75 -29.99 3.50 9.88
C PHE A 75 -29.31 2.42 10.71
N SER A 76 -28.42 1.66 10.09
CA SER A 76 -27.43 0.84 10.79
C SER A 76 -26.54 1.73 11.66
N GLU A 77 -26.13 1.21 12.82
CA GLU A 77 -25.24 1.91 13.74
C GLU A 77 -23.86 2.11 13.09
N GLU A 78 -23.32 1.13 12.38
CA GLU A 78 -21.93 1.12 11.92
C GLU A 78 -21.86 1.16 10.38
N PRO A 79 -22.03 2.33 9.74
CA PRO A 79 -21.77 2.49 8.32
C PRO A 79 -20.26 2.37 8.06
N ILE A 80 -19.90 1.97 6.85
CA ILE A 80 -18.50 1.79 6.43
C ILE A 80 -18.23 2.50 5.13
N ILE A 81 -16.96 2.79 4.87
CA ILE A 81 -16.51 3.51 3.68
C ILE A 81 -15.48 2.69 2.91
N ASN A 82 -15.52 2.76 1.57
CA ASN A 82 -14.47 2.18 0.72
C ASN A 82 -13.48 3.24 0.21
N GLU A 83 -12.44 2.81 -0.50
CA GLU A 83 -11.37 3.70 -0.99
C GLU A 83 -11.86 4.71 -2.04
N THR A 84 -13.00 4.42 -2.67
CA THR A 84 -13.62 5.34 -3.63
C THR A 84 -14.43 6.47 -2.97
N GLY A 85 -14.66 6.40 -1.65
CA GLY A 85 -15.50 7.35 -0.90
C GLY A 85 -17.00 7.01 -0.92
N LEU A 86 -17.35 5.75 -1.21
CA LEU A 86 -18.72 5.25 -1.10
C LEU A 86 -18.95 4.75 0.32
N VAL A 87 -20.03 5.21 0.94
CA VAL A 87 -20.45 4.79 2.29
C VAL A 87 -21.58 3.78 2.18
N LEU A 88 -21.37 2.55 2.66
CA LEU A 88 -22.39 1.51 2.72
C LEU A 88 -23.15 1.59 4.04
N PHE A 89 -24.49 1.54 3.96
CA PHE A 89 -25.35 1.54 5.14
C PHE A 89 -26.68 0.82 4.92
N GLN A 90 -27.22 0.26 5.99
CA GLN A 90 -28.56 -0.32 5.99
C GLN A 90 -29.57 0.72 6.45
N ALA A 91 -30.80 0.64 5.94
CA ALA A 91 -31.85 1.54 6.39
C ALA A 91 -33.26 0.95 6.33
N ASN A 92 -34.08 1.32 7.31
CA ASN A 92 -35.53 1.15 7.25
C ASN A 92 -36.17 2.28 6.44
N VAL A 93 -37.25 1.93 5.74
CA VAL A 93 -38.01 2.83 4.88
C VAL A 93 -39.49 2.78 5.27
N THR A 94 -40.04 3.96 5.53
CA THR A 94 -41.45 4.17 5.89
C THR A 94 -42.22 4.76 4.71
N GLY A 95 -43.52 4.42 4.63
CA GLY A 95 -44.38 4.95 3.56
C GLY A 95 -44.08 4.40 2.16
N SER A 96 -43.35 3.28 2.06
CA SER A 96 -43.12 2.58 0.78
C SER A 96 -44.44 2.14 0.15
N LEU A 97 -44.61 2.44 -1.14
CA LEU A 97 -45.73 2.03 -1.99
C LEU A 97 -45.64 0.55 -2.37
N THR A 98 -44.44 -0.01 -2.37
CA THR A 98 -44.17 -1.42 -2.67
C THR A 98 -44.19 -2.31 -1.42
N SER A 99 -44.39 -1.71 -0.23
CA SER A 99 -44.25 -2.36 1.08
C SER A 99 -42.85 -2.95 1.33
N SER A 100 -41.84 -2.43 0.62
CA SER A 100 -40.43 -2.70 0.85
C SER A 100 -39.94 -1.78 1.95
N ASN A 101 -39.74 -2.31 3.16
CA ASN A 101 -39.55 -1.48 4.35
C ASN A 101 -38.11 -1.47 4.88
N SER A 102 -37.18 -2.15 4.22
CA SER A 102 -35.75 -2.16 4.56
C SER A 102 -34.88 -2.32 3.30
N GLY A 103 -33.60 -1.97 3.38
CA GLY A 103 -32.68 -2.09 2.26
C GLY A 103 -31.23 -1.79 2.62
N LEU A 104 -30.35 -2.08 1.67
CA LEU A 104 -28.94 -1.78 1.67
C LEU A 104 -28.68 -0.68 0.64
N PHE A 105 -28.01 0.38 1.06
CA PHE A 105 -27.82 1.59 0.29
C PHE A 105 -26.35 2.00 0.34
N GLN A 106 -25.91 2.73 -0.68
CA GLN A 106 -24.61 3.39 -0.67
C GLN A 106 -24.77 4.89 -0.94
N GLY A 107 -23.99 5.71 -0.27
CA GLY A 107 -23.95 7.16 -0.44
C GLY A 107 -22.55 7.68 -0.71
N SER A 108 -22.40 8.96 -1.03
CA SER A 108 -21.11 9.65 -1.02
C SER A 108 -21.28 11.10 -0.57
N SER A 109 -20.15 11.79 -0.32
CA SER A 109 -20.09 13.21 0.01
C SER A 109 -20.79 14.10 -1.03
N SER A 110 -20.97 13.61 -2.26
CA SER A 110 -21.76 14.30 -3.31
C SER A 110 -23.27 14.37 -3.03
N GLY A 111 -23.76 13.67 -2.00
CA GLY A 111 -25.20 13.53 -1.68
C GLY A 111 -25.95 12.57 -2.60
N THR A 112 -25.24 11.79 -3.42
CA THR A 112 -25.85 10.77 -4.28
C THR A 112 -26.12 9.50 -3.48
N ILE A 113 -27.39 9.13 -3.31
CA ILE A 113 -27.79 7.86 -2.69
C ILE A 113 -28.19 6.86 -3.77
N LEU A 114 -27.52 5.71 -3.75
CA LEU A 114 -27.75 4.58 -4.63
C LEU A 114 -28.26 3.39 -3.83
N ASN A 115 -28.95 2.50 -4.53
CA ASN A 115 -29.61 1.36 -3.92
C ASN A 115 -28.89 0.08 -4.36
N ILE A 116 -28.42 -0.71 -3.40
CA ILE A 116 -27.81 -2.02 -3.63
C ILE A 116 -28.90 -3.09 -3.69
N THR A 117 -29.73 -3.17 -2.65
CA THR A 117 -30.86 -4.09 -2.62
C THR A 117 -31.96 -3.65 -1.66
N ARG A 118 -33.17 -4.20 -1.84
CA ARG A 118 -34.36 -3.89 -1.07
C ARG A 118 -35.08 -5.15 -0.63
N GLN A 119 -35.74 -5.07 0.52
CA GLN A 119 -36.73 -6.07 0.90
C GLN A 119 -37.74 -6.28 -0.23
N LYS A 120 -38.14 -7.52 -0.48
CA LYS A 120 -39.05 -7.96 -1.55
C LYS A 120 -38.50 -7.83 -2.98
N GLN A 121 -37.23 -7.49 -3.16
CA GLN A 121 -36.62 -7.54 -4.49
C GLN A 121 -36.65 -8.99 -5.02
N PRO A 122 -36.98 -9.21 -6.31
CA PRO A 122 -36.94 -10.53 -6.91
C PRO A 122 -35.54 -11.17 -6.85
N VAL A 123 -35.51 -12.48 -6.63
CA VAL A 123 -34.30 -13.30 -6.74
C VAL A 123 -34.46 -14.19 -7.97
N PRO A 124 -33.88 -13.84 -9.14
CA PRO A 124 -34.15 -14.52 -10.41
C PRO A 124 -33.86 -16.03 -10.40
N ALA A 125 -32.90 -16.46 -9.58
CA ALA A 125 -32.54 -17.85 -9.42
C ALA A 125 -33.65 -18.70 -8.76
N ILE A 126 -34.58 -18.07 -8.03
CA ILE A 126 -35.65 -18.72 -7.29
C ILE A 126 -37.00 -18.34 -7.91
N GLN A 127 -37.77 -19.33 -8.35
CA GLN A 127 -39.07 -19.08 -8.99
C GLN A 127 -40.04 -18.38 -8.02
N GLU A 128 -40.50 -17.18 -8.40
CA GLU A 128 -41.34 -16.31 -7.54
C GLU A 128 -40.67 -15.90 -6.21
N GLY A 129 -39.35 -16.12 -6.09
CA GLY A 129 -38.59 -15.81 -4.90
C GLY A 129 -38.33 -14.31 -4.76
N THR A 130 -38.43 -13.83 -3.53
CA THR A 130 -38.15 -12.44 -3.17
C THR A 130 -37.42 -12.38 -1.85
N LEU A 131 -36.51 -11.40 -1.71
CA LEU A 131 -35.83 -11.14 -0.44
C LEU A 131 -36.86 -10.87 0.68
N TYR A 132 -36.68 -11.51 1.83
CA TYR A 132 -37.73 -11.61 2.83
C TYR A 132 -37.65 -10.52 3.89
N ASP A 133 -36.56 -10.45 4.66
CA ASP A 133 -36.46 -9.55 5.81
C ASP A 133 -35.01 -9.38 6.35
N GLY A 134 -34.05 -10.14 5.85
CA GLY A 134 -32.82 -10.52 6.53
C GLY A 134 -31.55 -9.78 6.10
N ILE A 135 -31.65 -8.56 5.59
CA ILE A 135 -30.53 -7.60 5.69
C ILE A 135 -30.46 -7.24 7.18
N SER A 136 -29.84 -8.13 7.97
CA SER A 136 -29.65 -8.12 9.42
C SER A 136 -30.40 -6.99 10.13
N GLY A 137 -31.53 -7.30 10.80
CA GLY A 137 -32.42 -6.27 11.36
C GLY A 137 -31.67 -5.13 12.04
N SER A 138 -32.14 -3.89 11.93
CA SER A 138 -31.44 -2.60 12.15
C SER A 138 -30.62 -2.41 13.45
N ALA A 139 -30.57 -3.42 14.32
CA ALA A 139 -29.68 -3.60 15.45
C ALA A 139 -28.50 -4.56 15.15
N SER A 140 -28.20 -4.87 13.88
CA SER A 140 -27.00 -5.63 13.53
C SER A 140 -25.78 -4.76 13.84
N LEU A 141 -25.02 -5.20 14.83
CA LEU A 141 -23.81 -4.53 15.33
C LEU A 141 -22.59 -4.77 14.43
N ILE A 142 -22.76 -5.45 13.29
CA ILE A 142 -21.64 -5.86 12.44
C ILE A 142 -21.80 -5.22 11.06
N PRO A 143 -20.87 -4.33 10.68
CA PRO A 143 -20.67 -3.89 9.31
C PRO A 143 -20.69 -5.02 8.27
N LEU A 144 -21.22 -4.73 7.09
CA LEU A 144 -21.26 -5.69 5.98
C LEU A 144 -20.04 -5.51 5.08
N PRO A 145 -19.34 -6.57 4.67
CA PRO A 145 -18.18 -6.44 3.79
C PRO A 145 -18.50 -5.77 2.45
N PHE A 146 -17.66 -4.81 2.08
CA PHE A 146 -17.87 -3.89 0.97
C PHE A 146 -16.57 -3.65 0.24
N ASN A 147 -16.62 -3.67 -1.10
CA ASN A 147 -15.42 -3.51 -1.91
C ASN A 147 -15.40 -2.20 -2.72
N ASP A 148 -14.25 -1.89 -3.30
CA ASP A 148 -14.03 -0.65 -4.05
C ASP A 148 -14.85 -0.56 -5.35
N SER A 149 -15.36 -1.68 -5.85
CA SER A 149 -16.29 -1.71 -6.98
C SER A 149 -17.74 -1.34 -6.59
N GLY A 150 -18.00 -1.05 -5.32
CA GLY A 150 -19.34 -0.76 -4.81
C GLY A 150 -20.21 -2.01 -4.69
N GLN A 151 -19.59 -3.18 -4.51
CA GLN A 151 -20.27 -4.44 -4.29
C GLN A 151 -20.28 -4.77 -2.80
N ALA A 152 -21.43 -5.24 -2.31
CA ALA A 152 -21.60 -5.64 -0.92
C ALA A 152 -22.06 -7.09 -0.85
N VAL A 153 -21.51 -7.85 0.09
CA VAL A 153 -21.96 -9.21 0.36
C VAL A 153 -22.89 -9.20 1.57
N PHE A 154 -24.01 -9.92 1.45
CA PHE A 154 -25.00 -9.99 2.51
C PHE A 154 -25.67 -11.36 2.52
N VAL A 155 -26.10 -11.77 3.70
CA VAL A 155 -26.97 -12.93 3.90
C VAL A 155 -28.40 -12.44 3.97
N ASP A 156 -29.34 -13.14 3.35
CA ASP A 156 -30.77 -12.86 3.51
C ASP A 156 -31.58 -14.16 3.42
N ARG A 157 -32.76 -14.14 4.03
CA ARG A 157 -33.80 -15.10 3.76
C ARG A 157 -34.61 -14.70 2.53
N PHE A 158 -35.22 -15.67 1.86
CA PHE A 158 -36.09 -15.42 0.72
C PHE A 158 -37.39 -16.23 0.77
N ASN A 159 -38.47 -15.60 0.30
CA ASN A 159 -39.77 -16.24 0.14
C ASN A 159 -39.79 -17.21 -1.03
N GLY A 160 -40.78 -18.11 -1.06
CA GLY A 160 -41.00 -19.04 -2.18
C GLY A 160 -40.17 -20.33 -2.11
N ALA A 161 -39.24 -20.42 -1.16
CA ALA A 161 -38.46 -21.62 -0.86
C ALA A 161 -39.04 -22.44 0.30
N ASN A 162 -38.58 -23.68 0.45
CA ASN A 162 -38.89 -24.50 1.63
C ASN A 162 -38.27 -23.88 2.88
N TYR A 163 -38.87 -24.09 4.06
CA TYR A 163 -38.38 -23.49 5.32
C TYR A 163 -36.94 -23.90 5.71
N TRP A 164 -36.39 -24.96 5.11
CA TRP A 164 -35.00 -25.41 5.34
C TRP A 164 -34.03 -25.03 4.21
N GLU A 165 -34.48 -24.24 3.22
CA GLU A 165 -33.71 -23.84 2.03
C GLU A 165 -33.94 -22.35 1.72
N ASN A 166 -34.35 -21.58 2.72
CA ASN A 166 -34.83 -20.21 2.55
C ASN A 166 -33.78 -19.16 2.90
N THR A 167 -32.52 -19.52 3.12
CA THR A 167 -31.41 -18.60 3.37
C THR A 167 -30.37 -18.69 2.25
N GLY A 168 -29.76 -17.57 1.91
CA GLY A 168 -28.70 -17.53 0.91
C GLY A 168 -27.69 -16.42 1.14
N ILE A 169 -26.50 -16.62 0.57
CA ILE A 169 -25.44 -15.62 0.48
C ILE A 169 -25.58 -14.91 -0.86
N PHE A 170 -25.62 -13.58 -0.85
CA PHE A 170 -25.83 -12.75 -2.01
C PHE A 170 -24.70 -11.74 -2.21
N LEU A 171 -24.38 -11.48 -3.48
CA LEU A 171 -23.58 -10.33 -3.89
C LEU A 171 -24.50 -9.27 -4.50
N GLY A 172 -24.54 -8.10 -3.88
CA GLY A 172 -25.31 -6.94 -4.33
C GLY A 172 -24.44 -5.91 -5.04
N SER A 173 -25.00 -5.22 -6.02
CA SER A 173 -24.36 -4.08 -6.69
C SER A 173 -25.42 -3.11 -7.17
N ASN A 174 -25.09 -1.82 -7.23
CA ASN A 174 -26.04 -0.81 -7.69
C ASN A 174 -26.55 -1.10 -9.11
N GLY A 175 -27.86 -1.00 -9.29
CA GLY A 175 -28.53 -1.17 -10.58
C GLY A 175 -28.57 -2.60 -11.12
N SER A 176 -28.17 -3.60 -10.31
CA SER A 176 -28.21 -5.02 -10.67
C SER A 176 -29.13 -5.81 -9.74
N GLU A 177 -29.64 -6.94 -10.22
CA GLU A 177 -30.35 -7.90 -9.36
C GLU A 177 -29.33 -8.63 -8.47
N PRO A 178 -29.64 -8.91 -7.18
CA PRO A 178 -28.77 -9.66 -6.29
C PRO A 178 -28.38 -11.02 -6.87
N LEU A 179 -27.09 -11.30 -6.89
CA LEU A 179 -26.55 -12.58 -7.34
C LEU A 179 -26.55 -13.57 -6.17
N LEU A 180 -27.35 -14.63 -6.25
CA LEU A 180 -27.33 -15.75 -5.29
C LEU A 180 -26.06 -16.58 -5.51
N LEU A 181 -25.15 -16.57 -4.52
CA LEU A 181 -23.90 -17.31 -4.55
C LEU A 181 -24.04 -18.70 -3.93
N VAL A 182 -24.73 -18.79 -2.79
CA VAL A 182 -24.91 -20.02 -2.01
C VAL A 182 -26.31 -20.08 -1.47
N GLN A 183 -26.93 -21.26 -1.52
CA GLN A 183 -28.27 -21.51 -0.99
C GLN A 183 -28.22 -22.61 0.08
N GLU A 184 -28.89 -22.39 1.21
CA GLU A 184 -29.06 -23.38 2.26
C GLU A 184 -29.78 -24.63 1.72
N GLY A 185 -29.33 -25.81 2.13
CA GLY A 185 -29.81 -27.11 1.68
C GLY A 185 -29.34 -27.55 0.28
N SER A 186 -28.69 -26.67 -0.48
CA SER A 186 -28.02 -27.03 -1.74
C SER A 186 -26.78 -27.88 -1.47
N ASP A 187 -26.40 -28.72 -2.45
CA ASP A 187 -25.27 -29.64 -2.31
C ASP A 187 -23.94 -28.86 -2.27
N ALA A 188 -23.09 -29.19 -1.30
CA ALA A 188 -21.73 -28.67 -1.23
C ALA A 188 -20.90 -29.19 -2.42
N PRO A 189 -20.05 -28.35 -3.05
CA PRO A 189 -19.20 -28.78 -4.15
C PRO A 189 -18.19 -29.83 -3.68
N GLY A 190 -17.77 -30.76 -4.54
CA GLY A 190 -16.72 -31.76 -4.23
C GLY A 190 -17.17 -33.21 -4.09
N ALA A 191 -18.46 -33.52 -4.31
CA ALA A 191 -18.97 -34.90 -4.23
C ALA A 191 -18.30 -35.85 -5.24
N THR A 192 -17.93 -37.05 -4.79
CA THR A 192 -17.41 -38.12 -5.65
C THR A 192 -18.50 -39.14 -5.98
N ASN A 193 -18.30 -39.96 -7.03
CA ASN A 193 -19.34 -40.88 -7.52
C ASN A 193 -19.86 -41.84 -6.43
N GLY A 194 -21.08 -41.57 -5.96
CA GLY A 194 -21.79 -42.39 -4.98
C GLY A 194 -21.71 -41.92 -3.52
N SER A 195 -21.15 -40.72 -3.26
CA SER A 195 -21.05 -40.10 -1.93
C SER A 195 -21.73 -38.72 -1.90
N THR A 196 -22.04 -38.19 -0.72
CA THR A 196 -22.56 -36.82 -0.53
C THR A 196 -21.49 -35.97 0.16
N ASN A 197 -21.09 -34.83 -0.43
CA ASN A 197 -20.12 -33.92 0.21
C ASN A 197 -20.75 -33.01 1.29
N GLY A 198 -21.98 -33.33 1.69
CA GLY A 198 -22.84 -32.51 2.54
C GLY A 198 -23.70 -31.51 1.77
N LYS A 199 -24.57 -30.84 2.52
CA LYS A 199 -25.46 -29.75 2.09
C LYS A 199 -25.27 -28.56 3.03
N PHE A 200 -25.36 -27.34 2.49
CA PHE A 200 -25.21 -26.11 3.27
C PHE A 200 -26.25 -26.00 4.38
N ASP A 201 -25.81 -25.63 5.58
CA ASP A 201 -26.64 -25.41 6.78
C ASP A 201 -26.25 -24.07 7.45
N ASP A 202 -27.15 -23.53 8.26
CA ASP A 202 -26.90 -22.38 9.15
C ASP A 202 -26.27 -21.14 8.47
N LEU A 203 -26.62 -20.89 7.20
CA LEU A 203 -26.09 -19.73 6.46
C LEU A 203 -26.46 -18.39 7.11
N GLU A 204 -27.55 -18.33 7.88
CA GLU A 204 -28.01 -17.10 8.53
C GLU A 204 -27.02 -16.56 9.58
N ASN A 205 -26.25 -17.44 10.21
CA ASN A 205 -25.27 -17.08 11.23
C ASN A 205 -23.83 -17.04 10.68
N THR A 206 -23.68 -17.14 9.36
CA THR A 206 -22.38 -17.15 8.68
C THR A 206 -21.91 -15.72 8.42
N TYR A 207 -20.69 -15.40 8.87
CA TYR A 207 -19.98 -14.20 8.43
C TYR A 207 -19.29 -14.48 7.08
N VAL A 208 -19.44 -13.56 6.13
CA VAL A 208 -18.92 -13.70 4.77
C VAL A 208 -18.06 -12.48 4.47
N THR A 209 -16.78 -12.71 4.20
CA THR A 209 -15.85 -11.65 3.80
C THR A 209 -15.77 -11.54 2.27
N VAL A 210 -15.37 -10.37 1.75
CA VAL A 210 -15.21 -10.10 0.32
C VAL A 210 -13.95 -9.29 0.07
N ASN A 211 -13.25 -9.58 -1.03
CA ASN A 211 -12.11 -8.78 -1.49
C ASN A 211 -12.49 -7.83 -2.65
N ASN A 212 -11.54 -6.98 -3.08
CA ASN A 212 -11.72 -6.05 -4.20
C ASN A 212 -11.91 -6.72 -5.56
N SER A 213 -11.56 -7.99 -5.70
CA SER A 213 -11.89 -8.79 -6.89
C SER A 213 -13.30 -9.40 -6.86
N GLY A 214 -14.06 -9.18 -5.78
CA GLY A 214 -15.39 -9.76 -5.59
C GLY A 214 -15.38 -11.25 -5.23
N ARG A 215 -14.23 -11.80 -4.83
CA ARG A 215 -14.15 -13.15 -4.27
C ARG A 215 -14.62 -13.11 -2.82
N ILE A 216 -15.31 -14.16 -2.39
CA ILE A 216 -15.78 -14.29 -1.02
C ILE A 216 -15.12 -15.46 -0.31
N ALA A 217 -15.00 -15.36 1.02
CA ALA A 217 -14.70 -16.48 1.89
C ALA A 217 -15.68 -16.51 3.07
N PHE A 218 -16.07 -17.71 3.51
CA PHE A 218 -17.03 -17.87 4.60
C PHE A 218 -16.92 -19.24 5.27
N ARG A 219 -17.22 -19.26 6.57
CA ARG A 219 -17.29 -20.47 7.38
C ARG A 219 -18.75 -20.88 7.56
N THR A 220 -19.09 -22.13 7.26
CA THR A 220 -20.46 -22.65 7.35
C THR A 220 -20.50 -24.05 7.96
N ASP A 221 -21.67 -24.42 8.47
CA ASP A 221 -21.99 -25.80 8.80
C ASP A 221 -22.58 -26.53 7.58
N LEU A 222 -22.46 -27.85 7.58
CA LEU A 222 -23.01 -28.77 6.59
C LEU A 222 -23.85 -29.85 7.29
N TYR A 223 -24.84 -30.40 6.61
CA TYR A 223 -25.52 -31.62 7.03
C TYR A 223 -25.48 -32.68 5.91
N ASP A 224 -25.82 -33.93 6.24
CA ASP A 224 -25.78 -35.07 5.29
C ASP A 224 -24.39 -35.31 4.68
N THR A 225 -23.34 -35.09 5.48
CA THR A 225 -21.94 -35.40 5.12
C THR A 225 -21.64 -36.89 5.30
N ASP A 226 -20.67 -37.41 4.54
CA ASP A 226 -20.26 -38.81 4.60
C ASP A 226 -19.75 -39.25 6.00
N ASN A 227 -19.17 -38.35 6.80
CA ASN A 227 -18.70 -38.65 8.17
C ASN A 227 -19.53 -37.99 9.30
N GLY A 228 -20.69 -37.40 8.99
CA GLY A 228 -21.59 -36.78 9.97
C GLY A 228 -20.95 -35.62 10.74
N ASN A 229 -21.15 -35.54 12.06
CA ASN A 229 -20.64 -34.43 12.89
C ASN A 229 -19.09 -34.37 13.00
N ALA A 230 -18.35 -35.25 12.34
CA ALA A 230 -16.90 -35.24 12.36
C ALA A 230 -16.28 -34.45 11.19
N ASP A 231 -17.09 -34.03 10.21
CA ASP A 231 -16.66 -33.34 9.00
C ASP A 231 -17.67 -32.28 8.52
N ASN A 232 -18.46 -31.74 9.46
CA ASN A 232 -19.60 -30.89 9.12
C ASN A 232 -19.30 -29.38 9.15
N ARG A 233 -18.13 -28.93 9.63
CA ARG A 233 -17.73 -27.53 9.55
C ARG A 233 -16.71 -27.32 8.44
N VAL A 234 -16.87 -26.25 7.68
CA VAL A 234 -16.02 -25.95 6.51
C VAL A 234 -15.82 -24.46 6.32
N ILE A 235 -14.66 -24.07 5.78
CA ILE A 235 -14.47 -22.79 5.11
C ILE A 235 -14.50 -23.00 3.60
N PHE A 236 -15.33 -22.23 2.90
CA PHE A 236 -15.32 -22.11 1.44
C PHE A 236 -14.78 -20.74 1.02
N SER A 237 -14.21 -20.70 -0.18
CA SER A 237 -13.91 -19.46 -0.91
C SER A 237 -14.44 -19.58 -2.35
N THR A 238 -14.52 -18.46 -3.07
CA THR A 238 -14.70 -18.51 -4.54
C THR A 238 -13.37 -18.37 -5.27
N ASP A 239 -13.23 -19.10 -6.38
CA ASP A 239 -12.13 -18.90 -7.35
C ASP A 239 -12.34 -17.64 -8.20
N ALA A 240 -11.40 -17.36 -9.12
CA ALA A 240 -11.48 -16.22 -10.03
C ALA A 240 -12.71 -16.23 -10.97
N ASN A 241 -13.36 -17.39 -11.14
CA ASN A 241 -14.55 -17.56 -11.98
C ASN A 241 -15.85 -17.55 -11.15
N GLY A 242 -15.76 -17.37 -9.83
CA GLY A 242 -16.90 -17.44 -8.92
C GLY A 242 -17.33 -18.86 -8.52
N ASN A 243 -16.54 -19.89 -8.84
CA ASN A 243 -16.83 -21.26 -8.37
C ASN A 243 -16.40 -21.43 -6.92
N LEU A 244 -17.20 -22.13 -6.13
CA LEU A 244 -16.86 -22.48 -4.76
C LEU A 244 -15.73 -23.53 -4.70
N ILE A 245 -14.73 -23.25 -3.87
CA ILE A 245 -13.60 -24.11 -3.53
C ILE A 245 -13.57 -24.35 -2.02
N GLU A 246 -13.37 -25.60 -1.61
CA GLU A 246 -13.22 -25.97 -0.20
C GLU A 246 -11.81 -25.59 0.27
N ILE A 247 -11.70 -24.79 1.32
CA ILE A 247 -10.43 -24.30 1.88
C ILE A 247 -9.92 -25.22 2.96
N VAL A 248 -10.79 -25.54 3.93
CA VAL A 248 -10.49 -26.43 5.04
C VAL A 248 -11.78 -27.03 5.59
N ARG A 249 -11.70 -28.28 6.09
CA ARG A 249 -12.83 -29.02 6.65
C ARG A 249 -12.50 -29.61 8.02
N GLU A 250 -13.50 -29.70 8.89
CA GLU A 250 -13.38 -30.40 10.17
C GLU A 250 -12.87 -31.83 9.97
N GLY A 251 -11.99 -32.28 10.84
CA GLY A 251 -11.32 -33.58 10.73
C GLY A 251 -10.13 -33.60 9.76
N GLN A 252 -9.93 -32.59 8.91
CA GLN A 252 -8.70 -32.44 8.14
C GLN A 252 -7.51 -32.33 9.09
N LEU A 253 -6.46 -33.11 8.82
CA LEU A 253 -5.24 -33.11 9.65
C LEU A 253 -4.59 -31.72 9.59
N ILE A 254 -4.20 -31.22 10.76
CA ILE A 254 -3.40 -30.00 10.84
C ILE A 254 -2.02 -30.27 10.17
N PRO A 255 -1.42 -29.27 9.49
CA PRO A 255 -0.07 -29.42 8.95
C PRO A 255 0.91 -29.99 9.98
N CYS A 256 1.85 -30.82 9.53
CA CYS A 256 2.87 -31.47 10.36
C CYS A 256 2.35 -32.44 11.45
N SER A 257 1.06 -32.79 11.45
CA SER A 257 0.45 -33.75 12.40
C SER A 257 -0.13 -34.96 11.68
N ALA A 258 0.20 -36.16 12.16
CA ALA A 258 -0.34 -37.41 11.64
C ALA A 258 -1.65 -37.88 12.31
N THR A 259 -2.10 -37.20 13.38
CA THR A 259 -3.18 -37.74 14.26
C THR A 259 -4.21 -36.72 14.72
N ASN A 260 -3.90 -35.43 14.70
CA ASN A 260 -4.80 -34.37 15.14
C ASN A 260 -5.33 -33.63 13.92
N GLY A 261 -6.65 -33.47 13.86
CA GLY A 261 -7.32 -32.67 12.86
C GLY A 261 -8.06 -31.49 13.49
N PHE A 262 -8.51 -30.59 12.63
CA PHE A 262 -9.32 -29.44 13.03
C PHE A 262 -10.67 -29.84 13.59
N THR A 263 -11.18 -29.03 14.51
CA THR A 263 -12.48 -29.23 15.17
C THR A 263 -13.41 -28.03 15.03
N ASP A 264 -12.86 -26.83 14.85
CA ASP A 264 -13.62 -25.63 14.52
C ASP A 264 -12.69 -24.59 13.85
N PHE A 265 -13.30 -23.55 13.29
CA PHE A 265 -12.60 -22.46 12.62
C PHE A 265 -13.22 -21.10 12.98
N TYR A 266 -12.36 -20.09 13.14
CA TYR A 266 -12.74 -18.73 13.52
C TYR A 266 -11.95 -17.67 12.72
N SER A 267 -12.42 -16.42 12.72
CA SER A 267 -11.70 -15.24 12.17
C SER A 267 -11.24 -15.37 10.71
N THR A 268 -12.15 -15.75 9.80
CA THR A 268 -11.84 -16.01 8.39
C THR A 268 -11.71 -14.76 7.54
N SER A 269 -10.50 -14.42 7.09
CA SER A 269 -10.20 -13.26 6.24
C SER A 269 -9.67 -13.62 4.86
N ILE A 270 -9.80 -12.69 3.89
CA ILE A 270 -9.35 -12.86 2.49
C ILE A 270 -8.71 -11.58 1.93
N ASN A 271 -7.58 -11.70 1.25
CA ASN A 271 -6.94 -10.60 0.50
C ASN A 271 -7.21 -10.67 -1.03
N ASN A 272 -6.73 -9.70 -1.82
CA ASN A 272 -6.95 -9.70 -3.27
C ASN A 272 -6.22 -10.78 -4.05
N ALA A 273 -5.14 -11.35 -3.49
CA ALA A 273 -4.52 -12.55 -4.05
C ALA A 273 -5.46 -13.78 -3.95
N GLY A 274 -6.47 -13.72 -3.08
CA GLY A 274 -7.39 -14.81 -2.79
C GLY A 274 -6.84 -15.78 -1.74
N GLN A 275 -5.83 -15.34 -0.97
CA GLN A 275 -5.36 -16.07 0.18
C GLN A 275 -6.38 -15.94 1.31
N VAL A 276 -6.69 -17.06 1.97
CA VAL A 276 -7.67 -17.12 3.05
C VAL A 276 -6.96 -17.46 4.35
N ALA A 277 -6.98 -16.54 5.32
CA ALA A 277 -6.43 -16.77 6.65
C ALA A 277 -7.54 -17.13 7.64
N PHE A 278 -7.25 -18.03 8.58
CA PHE A 278 -8.21 -18.46 9.60
C PHE A 278 -7.51 -18.98 10.86
N TRP A 279 -8.20 -18.86 11.98
CA TRP A 279 -7.84 -19.51 13.23
C TRP A 279 -8.45 -20.93 13.27
N GLY A 280 -7.59 -21.94 13.35
CA GLY A 280 -8.01 -23.35 13.47
C GLY A 280 -7.91 -23.86 14.92
N HIS A 281 -9.03 -24.38 15.43
CA HIS A 281 -9.13 -24.91 16.80
C HIS A 281 -9.02 -26.44 16.87
N THR A 282 -8.38 -26.96 17.93
CA THR A 282 -8.24 -28.42 18.17
C THR A 282 -8.65 -28.83 19.60
N LEU A 283 -9.37 -29.95 19.76
CA LEU A 283 -9.90 -30.42 21.06
C LEU A 283 -8.86 -31.03 22.02
N ASN A 284 -7.60 -31.17 21.61
CA ASN A 284 -6.59 -31.87 22.42
C ASN A 284 -5.73 -30.87 23.20
N SER A 285 -5.87 -30.81 24.54
CA SER A 285 -5.03 -29.96 25.41
C SER A 285 -3.50 -30.15 25.33
N SER A 286 -3.01 -31.10 24.53
CA SER A 286 -1.59 -31.36 24.27
C SER A 286 -1.15 -31.03 22.84
N VAL A 287 -2.07 -30.57 21.99
CA VAL A 287 -1.83 -30.19 20.59
C VAL A 287 -2.60 -28.90 20.35
N PRO A 288 -1.98 -27.85 19.84
CA PRO A 288 -2.55 -26.56 20.11
C PRO A 288 -3.12 -25.87 18.88
N ASP A 289 -4.03 -24.94 19.17
CA ASP A 289 -4.60 -24.01 18.21
C ASP A 289 -3.52 -23.28 17.40
N GLY A 290 -3.90 -22.83 16.21
CA GLY A 290 -2.97 -22.11 15.33
C GLY A 290 -3.66 -21.24 14.29
N ILE A 291 -2.88 -20.38 13.66
CA ILE A 291 -3.31 -19.55 12.53
C ILE A 291 -2.75 -20.17 11.25
N TYR A 292 -3.59 -20.27 10.23
CA TYR A 292 -3.28 -20.92 8.97
C TYR A 292 -3.70 -20.06 7.79
N VAL A 293 -3.00 -20.20 6.67
CA VAL A 293 -3.35 -19.56 5.40
C VAL A 293 -3.45 -20.58 4.30
N SER A 294 -4.51 -20.47 3.49
CA SER A 294 -4.65 -21.16 2.21
C SER A 294 -4.40 -20.21 1.07
N ASN A 295 -3.67 -20.63 0.03
CA ASN A 295 -3.53 -19.84 -1.20
C ASN A 295 -4.74 -19.96 -2.15
N GLY A 296 -5.76 -20.75 -1.78
CA GLY A 296 -6.97 -20.95 -2.60
C GLY A 296 -6.73 -21.73 -3.91
N ASP A 297 -5.54 -22.29 -4.11
CA ASP A 297 -5.13 -23.04 -5.30
C ASP A 297 -5.00 -24.55 -5.04
N GLY A 298 -5.33 -25.00 -3.83
CA GLY A 298 -5.20 -26.39 -3.37
C GLY A 298 -3.80 -26.76 -2.88
N SER A 299 -2.85 -25.82 -2.81
CA SER A 299 -1.59 -26.02 -2.10
C SER A 299 -1.82 -26.29 -0.60
N PRO A 300 -0.88 -26.96 0.08
CA PRO A 300 -0.99 -27.19 1.53
C PRO A 300 -1.13 -25.89 2.31
N LEU A 301 -1.86 -25.94 3.42
CA LEU A 301 -2.00 -24.80 4.33
C LEU A 301 -0.64 -24.34 4.86
N ARG A 302 -0.34 -23.05 4.73
CA ARG A 302 0.79 -22.40 5.39
C ARG A 302 0.47 -22.26 6.88
N VAL A 303 1.38 -22.71 7.74
CA VAL A 303 1.30 -22.49 9.19
C VAL A 303 1.87 -21.11 9.48
N VAL A 304 1.08 -20.22 10.08
CA VAL A 304 1.52 -18.89 10.50
C VAL A 304 1.98 -18.92 11.95
N MET A 305 1.24 -19.67 12.77
CA MET A 305 1.54 -19.88 14.18
C MET A 305 0.92 -21.19 14.62
N GLN A 306 1.67 -21.98 15.37
CA GLN A 306 1.14 -23.14 16.09
C GLN A 306 1.64 -23.11 17.54
N GLU A 307 0.80 -23.32 18.56
CA GLU A 307 1.35 -23.31 19.93
C GLU A 307 2.41 -24.41 20.14
N GLY A 308 3.30 -24.17 21.10
CA GLY A 308 4.44 -25.02 21.38
C GLY A 308 5.56 -24.93 20.35
N GLU A 309 5.31 -24.30 19.20
CA GLU A 309 6.34 -23.88 18.25
C GLU A 309 7.31 -22.94 18.95
N ALA A 310 8.60 -23.25 18.79
CA ALA A 310 9.66 -22.44 19.34
C ALA A 310 9.96 -21.30 18.38
N PHE A 311 10.12 -20.10 18.92
CA PHE A 311 10.53 -18.92 18.17
C PHE A 311 11.61 -18.18 18.96
N GLY A 312 12.45 -17.41 18.26
CA GLY A 312 13.58 -16.72 18.90
C GLY A 312 14.79 -17.62 19.21
N SER A 313 15.87 -16.99 19.68
CA SER A 313 17.16 -17.65 19.92
C SER A 313 17.25 -18.36 21.28
N PHE A 314 16.32 -18.10 22.21
CA PHE A 314 16.34 -18.66 23.57
C PHE A 314 15.34 -19.81 23.74
N GLY A 315 14.66 -20.22 22.66
CA GLY A 315 13.73 -21.34 22.67
C GLY A 315 12.38 -20.99 23.29
N GLU A 316 12.00 -19.72 23.25
CA GLU A 316 10.68 -19.24 23.63
C GLU A 316 9.60 -19.98 22.84
N LYS A 317 8.43 -20.20 23.45
CA LYS A 317 7.35 -20.95 22.81
C LYS A 317 6.05 -20.19 22.82
N LEU A 318 5.36 -20.22 21.69
CA LEU A 318 4.00 -19.69 21.60
C LEU A 318 3.06 -20.57 22.43
N ARG A 319 2.10 -19.95 23.09
CA ARG A 319 1.09 -20.62 23.93
C ARG A 319 -0.26 -20.05 23.56
N SER A 320 -1.20 -20.91 23.15
CA SER A 320 -2.54 -20.46 22.81
C SER A 320 -3.29 -20.11 24.10
N ASN A 321 -3.28 -20.98 25.14
CA ASN A 321 -3.88 -20.77 26.48
C ASN A 321 -5.14 -19.86 26.53
N GLY A 322 -5.96 -19.89 25.47
CA GLY A 322 -7.16 -19.08 25.28
C GLY A 322 -7.00 -17.61 24.88
N LEU A 323 -5.92 -17.14 24.24
CA LEU A 323 -5.88 -15.80 23.63
C LEU A 323 -5.12 -15.83 22.29
N ILE A 324 -5.86 -15.95 21.18
CA ILE A 324 -5.41 -15.61 19.83
C ILE A 324 -6.41 -14.58 19.32
N SER A 325 -5.99 -13.33 19.23
CA SER A 325 -6.90 -12.20 19.03
C SER A 325 -7.39 -11.98 17.60
N SER A 326 -6.73 -12.54 16.58
CA SER A 326 -7.09 -12.29 15.17
C SER A 326 -6.26 -13.09 14.17
N SER A 327 -6.83 -13.35 12.98
CA SER A 327 -6.14 -13.78 11.76
C SER A 327 -6.45 -12.81 10.62
N LEU A 328 -6.12 -11.53 10.82
CA LEU A 328 -6.26 -10.48 9.80
C LEU A 328 -5.15 -10.66 8.78
N ILE A 329 -5.48 -10.99 7.53
CA ILE A 329 -4.52 -10.97 6.43
C ILE A 329 -4.62 -9.62 5.70
N ASN A 330 -3.49 -8.97 5.48
CA ASN A 330 -3.44 -7.77 4.64
C ASN A 330 -3.14 -8.14 3.17
N GLU A 331 -3.07 -7.14 2.29
CA GLU A 331 -2.79 -7.35 0.86
C GLU A 331 -1.38 -7.86 0.56
N ALA A 332 -0.41 -7.63 1.46
CA ALA A 332 0.93 -8.21 1.38
C ALA A 332 0.99 -9.68 1.89
N GLY A 333 -0.10 -10.17 2.50
CA GLY A 333 -0.18 -11.51 3.08
C GLY A 333 0.31 -11.61 4.53
N ASP A 334 0.56 -10.46 5.17
CA ASP A 334 0.98 -10.35 6.57
C ASP A 334 -0.19 -10.61 7.50
N ILE A 335 0.11 -11.14 8.68
CA ILE A 335 -0.88 -11.51 9.70
C ILE A 335 -0.47 -11.04 11.08
N ALA A 336 -1.33 -10.26 11.72
CA ALA A 336 -1.16 -9.79 13.08
C ALA A 336 -1.95 -10.63 14.09
N PHE A 337 -1.31 -11.01 15.21
CA PHE A 337 -1.96 -11.75 16.29
C PHE A 337 -1.31 -11.48 17.66
N ARG A 338 -2.09 -11.64 18.73
CA ARG A 338 -1.62 -11.65 20.12
C ARG A 338 -1.49 -13.08 20.60
N SER A 339 -0.43 -13.38 21.35
CA SER A 339 -0.23 -14.72 21.94
C SER A 339 0.48 -14.65 23.29
N HIS A 340 0.32 -15.71 24.08
CA HIS A 340 1.16 -15.91 25.25
C HIS A 340 2.52 -16.50 24.83
N VAL A 341 3.57 -16.10 25.52
CA VAL A 341 4.96 -16.54 25.28
C VAL A 341 5.49 -17.18 26.55
N ASP A 342 5.90 -18.44 26.44
CA ASP A 342 6.68 -19.15 27.45
C ASP A 342 8.16 -18.87 27.20
N GLU A 343 8.81 -18.13 28.11
CA GLU A 343 10.20 -17.67 27.94
C GLU A 343 11.26 -18.77 28.16
N GLY A 344 10.86 -20.02 28.44
CA GLY A 344 11.78 -21.15 28.60
C GLY A 344 12.56 -21.18 29.93
N ASP A 345 12.86 -20.01 30.52
CA ASP A 345 13.50 -19.86 31.82
C ASP A 345 12.45 -19.68 32.94
N ASN A 346 12.34 -20.68 33.83
CA ASN A 346 11.43 -20.73 35.00
C ASN A 346 9.91 -20.82 34.72
N GLY A 347 9.46 -20.88 33.46
CA GLY A 347 8.04 -21.01 33.12
C GLY A 347 7.24 -19.71 33.29
N THR A 348 7.90 -18.56 33.16
CA THR A 348 7.22 -17.26 33.06
C THR A 348 6.46 -17.20 31.74
N ILE A 349 5.16 -16.91 31.83
CA ILE A 349 4.31 -16.70 30.66
C ILE A 349 4.03 -15.19 30.56
N VAL A 350 4.48 -14.57 29.48
CA VAL A 350 4.20 -13.17 29.14
C VAL A 350 3.25 -13.09 27.96
N ARG A 351 2.71 -11.91 27.65
CA ARG A 351 1.90 -11.66 26.45
C ARG A 351 2.68 -10.80 25.49
N SER A 352 2.54 -11.13 24.21
CA SER A 352 3.17 -10.41 23.12
C SER A 352 2.23 -10.24 21.94
N VAL A 353 2.47 -9.18 21.18
CA VAL A 353 1.85 -8.90 19.88
C VAL A 353 2.86 -9.27 18.80
N PHE A 354 2.38 -9.91 17.74
CA PHE A 354 3.18 -10.38 16.63
C PHE A 354 2.60 -9.95 15.29
N VAL A 355 3.49 -9.81 14.30
CA VAL A 355 3.17 -9.78 12.88
C VAL A 355 3.99 -10.86 12.21
N VAL A 356 3.36 -11.72 11.42
CA VAL A 356 4.05 -12.65 10.53
C VAL A 356 3.87 -12.15 9.12
N ALA A 357 4.97 -11.77 8.47
CA ALA A 357 4.93 -11.28 7.10
C ALA A 357 4.45 -12.37 6.12
N GLY A 358 3.99 -11.98 4.94
CA GLY A 358 3.56 -12.90 3.88
C GLY A 358 4.64 -13.92 3.48
N ASN A 359 5.92 -13.62 3.69
CA ASN A 359 7.04 -14.54 3.47
C ASN A 359 7.32 -15.49 4.66
N GLY A 360 6.53 -15.43 5.74
CA GLY A 360 6.69 -16.25 6.95
C GLY A 360 7.57 -15.64 8.04
N THR A 361 8.16 -14.45 7.82
CA THR A 361 9.02 -13.79 8.82
C THR A 361 8.20 -13.36 10.02
N LEU A 362 8.51 -13.90 11.20
CA LEU A 362 7.88 -13.53 12.47
C LEU A 362 8.58 -12.31 13.09
N LYS A 363 7.81 -11.24 13.28
CA LYS A 363 8.16 -10.05 14.03
C LYS A 363 7.38 -10.01 15.33
N GLU A 364 8.09 -9.98 16.46
CA GLU A 364 7.47 -9.62 17.74
C GLU A 364 7.39 -8.09 17.84
N VAL A 365 6.18 -7.56 17.86
CA VAL A 365 5.89 -6.12 17.83
C VAL A 365 6.00 -5.48 19.22
N ALA A 366 5.50 -6.18 20.24
CA ALA A 366 5.53 -5.71 21.61
C ALA A 366 5.48 -6.89 22.56
N ARG A 367 6.20 -6.81 23.68
CA ARG A 367 6.13 -7.78 24.77
C ARG A 367 5.86 -7.07 26.09
N ASN A 368 4.94 -7.62 26.88
CA ASN A 368 4.63 -7.11 28.21
C ASN A 368 5.92 -6.96 29.06
N GLY A 369 6.25 -5.72 29.43
CA GLY A 369 7.47 -5.35 30.16
C GLY A 369 8.50 -4.58 29.34
N ASP A 370 8.29 -4.41 28.03
CA ASP A 370 9.17 -3.62 27.16
C ASP A 370 9.27 -2.16 27.64
N ILE A 371 10.47 -1.59 27.52
CA ILE A 371 10.74 -0.19 27.85
C ILE A 371 10.64 0.63 26.56
N LEU A 372 9.78 1.64 26.58
CA LEU A 372 9.50 2.54 25.46
C LEU A 372 10.50 3.72 25.40
N PRO A 373 10.55 4.51 24.31
CA PRO A 373 11.58 5.54 24.11
C PRO A 373 11.49 6.69 25.12
N ASP A 374 10.31 6.92 25.68
CA ASP A 374 10.03 7.87 26.75
C ASP A 374 10.33 7.30 28.16
N ASN A 375 10.91 6.09 28.22
CA ASN A 375 11.22 5.36 29.44
C ASN A 375 9.97 4.93 30.25
N GLU A 376 8.80 4.87 29.61
CA GLU A 376 7.63 4.16 30.13
C GLU A 376 7.76 2.63 29.91
N ILE A 377 6.98 1.85 30.67
CA ILE A 377 6.92 0.39 30.53
C ILE A 377 5.60 0.02 29.88
N TYR A 378 5.67 -0.73 28.79
CA TYR A 378 4.51 -1.30 28.13
C TYR A 378 3.94 -2.47 28.94
N TYR A 379 2.65 -2.40 29.26
CA TYR A 379 1.90 -3.54 29.79
C TYR A 379 0.84 -3.96 28.77
N ASP A 380 0.72 -5.25 28.51
CA ASP A 380 -0.25 -5.77 27.55
C ASP A 380 -1.68 -5.67 28.13
N SER A 381 -2.65 -5.28 27.29
CA SER A 381 -4.04 -5.13 27.72
C SER A 381 -4.73 -6.49 27.94
N GLY A 382 -4.28 -7.54 27.24
CA GLY A 382 -4.88 -8.87 27.21
C GLY A 382 -6.21 -8.93 26.46
N LEU A 383 -6.48 -7.94 25.61
CA LEU A 383 -7.72 -7.83 24.84
C LEU A 383 -7.58 -8.49 23.46
N GLU A 384 -8.67 -8.62 22.72
CA GLU A 384 -8.63 -9.10 21.34
C GLU A 384 -8.99 -7.93 20.42
N ASP A 385 -8.02 -7.06 20.16
CA ASP A 385 -8.30 -5.74 19.59
C ASP A 385 -7.24 -5.27 18.57
N LEU A 386 -6.61 -6.19 17.84
CA LEU A 386 -5.62 -5.81 16.82
C LEU A 386 -6.28 -5.27 15.55
N VAL A 387 -5.65 -4.28 14.93
CA VAL A 387 -5.92 -3.81 13.56
C VAL A 387 -4.60 -3.78 12.80
N LEU A 388 -4.59 -4.26 11.56
CA LEU A 388 -3.40 -4.36 10.70
C LEU A 388 -3.72 -3.67 9.37
N ASN A 389 -2.90 -2.74 8.88
CA ASN A 389 -3.10 -2.17 7.55
C ASN A 389 -2.25 -2.87 6.47
N ASN A 390 -2.36 -2.44 5.21
CA ASN A 390 -1.59 -2.99 4.09
C ASN A 390 -0.11 -2.58 4.09
N ARG A 391 0.26 -1.58 4.90
CA ARG A 391 1.66 -1.21 5.12
C ARG A 391 2.37 -2.18 6.07
N GLY A 392 1.63 -2.92 6.89
CA GLY A 392 2.18 -3.75 7.96
C GLY A 392 2.16 -3.07 9.33
N ASP A 393 1.57 -1.88 9.42
CA ASP A 393 1.39 -1.16 10.68
C ASP A 393 0.29 -1.85 11.51
N VAL A 394 0.48 -1.91 12.83
CA VAL A 394 -0.48 -2.52 13.76
C VAL A 394 -0.89 -1.54 14.84
N VAL A 395 -2.20 -1.38 15.02
CA VAL A 395 -2.80 -0.63 16.14
C VAL A 395 -3.39 -1.58 17.15
N PHE A 396 -3.13 -1.34 18.43
CA PHE A 396 -3.61 -2.15 19.54
C PHE A 396 -3.60 -1.41 20.87
N THR A 397 -4.34 -1.91 21.84
CA THR A 397 -4.29 -1.32 23.18
C THR A 397 -3.26 -2.02 24.07
N GLY A 398 -2.68 -1.22 24.96
CA GLY A 398 -1.90 -1.65 26.11
C GLY A 398 -2.28 -0.83 27.35
N LYS A 399 -1.42 -0.86 28.35
CA LYS A 399 -1.57 -0.11 29.60
C LYS A 399 -0.27 0.54 30.01
N ASP A 400 -0.39 1.69 30.68
CA ASP A 400 0.74 2.37 31.32
C ASP A 400 0.99 1.83 32.75
N ALA A 401 2.00 2.40 33.42
CA ALA A 401 2.35 2.04 34.80
C ALA A 401 1.27 2.37 35.85
N LEU A 402 0.29 3.21 35.50
CA LEU A 402 -0.86 3.56 36.33
C LEU A 402 -2.09 2.69 36.02
N ASN A 403 -1.95 1.71 35.11
CA ASN A 403 -3.02 0.84 34.62
C ASN A 403 -4.10 1.62 33.84
N ASN A 404 -3.74 2.76 33.25
CA ASN A 404 -4.56 3.47 32.27
C ASN A 404 -4.46 2.77 30.91
N LYS A 405 -5.56 2.71 30.16
CA LYS A 405 -5.55 2.19 28.77
C LYS A 405 -4.82 3.17 27.86
N VAL A 406 -3.98 2.62 26.98
CA VAL A 406 -3.20 3.37 25.98
C VAL A 406 -3.42 2.72 24.63
N LEU A 407 -3.68 3.52 23.59
CA LEU A 407 -3.73 3.07 22.21
C LEU A 407 -2.34 3.27 21.59
N PHE A 408 -1.72 2.17 21.16
CA PHE A 408 -0.41 2.14 20.54
C PHE A 408 -0.52 1.85 19.05
N ARG A 409 0.44 2.36 18.28
CA ARG A 409 0.72 1.96 16.90
C ARG A 409 2.17 1.52 16.79
N SER A 410 2.39 0.42 16.08
CA SER A 410 3.71 0.00 15.61
C SER A 410 3.71 0.16 14.10
N ASP A 411 4.67 0.91 13.57
CA ASP A 411 4.83 1.06 12.13
C ASP A 411 5.60 -0.14 11.55
N ASP A 412 5.49 -0.39 10.25
CA ASP A 412 6.30 -1.42 9.63
C ASP A 412 7.82 -1.14 9.81
N GLY A 413 8.60 -2.20 10.00
CA GLY A 413 10.04 -2.09 10.33
C GLY A 413 10.38 -1.63 11.75
N SER A 414 9.42 -1.11 12.54
CA SER A 414 9.69 -0.68 13.93
C SER A 414 10.10 -1.84 14.86
N GLY A 415 11.05 -1.61 15.77
CA GLY A 415 11.44 -2.59 16.78
C GLY A 415 10.46 -2.67 17.94
N ARG A 416 10.64 -3.67 18.84
CA ARG A 416 9.80 -3.90 20.03
C ARG A 416 9.65 -2.69 20.97
N SER A 417 10.62 -1.80 20.95
CA SER A 417 10.67 -0.61 21.80
C SER A 417 10.23 0.66 21.09
N ASP A 418 9.80 0.60 19.83
CA ASP A 418 9.53 1.77 19.00
C ASP A 418 8.02 2.06 18.85
N LEU A 419 7.23 1.66 19.85
CA LEU A 419 5.79 1.90 19.84
C LEU A 419 5.46 3.39 19.92
N LYS A 420 4.62 3.85 19.00
CA LYS A 420 4.02 5.19 19.02
C LYS A 420 2.78 5.18 19.91
N THR A 421 2.71 6.14 20.84
CA THR A 421 1.49 6.38 21.63
C THR A 421 0.57 7.28 20.83
N ILE A 422 -0.60 6.76 20.42
CA ILE A 422 -1.63 7.51 19.71
C ILE A 422 -2.44 8.37 20.68
N VAL A 423 -2.93 7.73 21.75
CA VAL A 423 -3.69 8.40 22.81
C VAL A 423 -3.64 7.57 24.10
N LYS A 424 -3.73 8.23 25.26
CA LYS A 424 -3.89 7.56 26.56
C LYS A 424 -5.03 8.10 27.40
N GLU A 425 -5.61 7.27 28.26
CA GLU A 425 -6.57 7.76 29.26
C GLU A 425 -5.92 8.81 30.17
N GLY A 426 -6.67 9.86 30.47
CA GLY A 426 -6.19 11.04 31.20
C GLY A 426 -5.46 12.07 30.34
N GLN A 427 -5.23 11.81 29.04
CA GLN A 427 -4.75 12.81 28.10
C GLN A 427 -5.82 13.91 27.91
N ALA A 428 -5.40 15.17 27.90
CA ALA A 428 -6.30 16.28 27.63
C ALA A 428 -6.81 16.23 26.19
N VAL A 429 -8.09 16.53 26.01
CA VAL A 429 -8.70 16.70 24.69
C VAL A 429 -8.27 18.06 24.14
N PRO A 430 -7.79 18.17 22.88
CA PRO A 430 -7.44 19.44 22.26
C PRO A 430 -8.55 20.47 22.37
N ASP A 431 -8.20 21.73 22.65
CA ASP A 431 -9.11 22.87 22.76
C ASP A 431 -10.31 22.67 23.72
N SER A 432 -10.16 21.80 24.72
CA SER A 432 -11.20 21.42 25.66
C SER A 432 -10.67 21.31 27.11
N ASP A 433 -11.56 21.46 28.09
CA ASP A 433 -11.27 21.23 29.51
C ASP A 433 -11.49 19.75 29.91
N LEU A 434 -11.79 18.87 28.94
CA LEU A 434 -12.04 17.45 29.14
C LEU A 434 -10.78 16.61 28.89
N GLN A 435 -10.79 15.38 29.40
CA GLN A 435 -9.76 14.37 29.18
C GLN A 435 -10.35 13.06 28.67
N ILE A 436 -9.53 12.32 27.93
CA ILE A 436 -9.83 10.99 27.41
C ILE A 436 -10.11 10.02 28.57
N TYR A 437 -11.18 9.27 28.45
CA TYR A 437 -11.65 8.29 29.41
C TYR A 437 -12.25 7.10 28.68
N ASN A 438 -11.69 5.89 28.84
CA ASN A 438 -12.18 4.68 28.18
C ASN A 438 -12.16 4.76 26.63
N ILE A 439 -11.06 4.30 26.03
CA ILE A 439 -10.92 4.10 24.58
C ILE A 439 -11.71 2.84 24.18
N GLN A 440 -12.63 2.98 23.21
CA GLN A 440 -13.66 1.98 22.92
C GLN A 440 -13.45 1.24 21.61
N LYS A 441 -13.47 1.94 20.46
CA LYS A 441 -13.31 1.36 19.12
C LYS A 441 -12.23 2.09 18.34
N TYR A 442 -11.58 1.41 17.41
CA TYR A 442 -10.61 2.04 16.52
C TYR A 442 -10.39 1.26 15.22
N THR A 443 -9.86 1.95 14.23
CA THR A 443 -9.41 1.41 12.94
C THR A 443 -8.19 2.22 12.47
N LEU A 444 -7.52 1.71 11.45
CA LEU A 444 -6.27 2.19 10.88
C LEU A 444 -6.38 2.11 9.35
N ASN A 445 -6.03 3.18 8.64
CA ASN A 445 -5.90 3.14 7.18
C ASN A 445 -4.44 2.88 6.75
N ASP A 446 -4.21 2.69 5.45
CA ASP A 446 -2.88 2.46 4.87
C ASP A 446 -1.99 3.71 4.86
N ALA A 447 -2.56 4.89 5.15
CA ALA A 447 -1.79 6.12 5.39
C ALA A 447 -1.12 6.14 6.77
N GLY A 448 -1.54 5.25 7.69
CA GLY A 448 -1.09 5.22 9.08
C GLY A 448 -1.99 6.05 10.02
N GLN A 449 -3.11 6.58 9.52
CA GLN A 449 -4.04 7.40 10.28
C GLN A 449 -4.99 6.53 11.09
N VAL A 450 -5.34 6.98 12.29
CA VAL A 450 -6.15 6.22 13.25
C VAL A 450 -7.42 6.99 13.57
N ALA A 451 -8.58 6.38 13.33
CA ALA A 451 -9.86 6.89 13.80
C ALA A 451 -10.34 6.04 14.99
N PHE A 452 -10.79 6.69 16.07
CA PHE A 452 -11.18 5.98 17.29
C PHE A 452 -12.27 6.68 18.09
N THR A 453 -13.07 5.92 18.82
CA THR A 453 -14.02 6.46 19.80
C THR A 453 -13.50 6.34 21.22
N ALA A 454 -13.79 7.34 22.04
CA ALA A 454 -13.53 7.32 23.47
C ALA A 454 -14.61 8.08 24.23
N SER A 455 -14.84 7.71 25.48
CA SER A 455 -15.56 8.61 26.36
C SER A 455 -14.62 9.75 26.82
N ILE A 456 -15.18 10.89 27.20
CA ILE A 456 -14.42 12.06 27.68
C ILE A 456 -15.15 12.70 28.85
N TRP A 457 -14.41 13.25 29.80
CA TRP A 457 -14.98 13.88 31.01
C TRP A 457 -14.00 14.86 31.66
N ASP A 458 -14.43 15.63 32.66
CA ASP A 458 -13.60 16.62 33.37
C ASP A 458 -12.77 16.04 34.54
N GLY A 459 -12.84 14.72 34.77
CA GLY A 459 -12.16 14.03 35.88
C GLY A 459 -12.80 14.14 37.24
N ASN A 460 -13.88 14.92 37.39
CA ASN A 460 -14.45 15.26 38.70
C ASN A 460 -15.96 15.03 38.79
N ASP A 461 -16.69 15.36 37.73
CA ASP A 461 -18.15 15.30 37.64
C ASP A 461 -18.57 14.38 36.49
N SER A 462 -19.10 13.21 36.84
CA SER A 462 -19.59 12.22 35.86
C SER A 462 -20.73 12.74 34.97
N SER A 463 -21.36 13.88 35.30
CA SER A 463 -22.35 14.52 34.42
C SER A 463 -21.73 15.21 33.19
N THR A 464 -20.42 15.41 33.20
CA THR A 464 -19.65 15.91 32.05
C THR A 464 -19.26 14.80 31.07
N LEU A 465 -19.52 13.52 31.40
CA LEU A 465 -19.21 12.38 30.56
C LEU A 465 -19.90 12.51 29.19
N ARG A 466 -19.11 12.47 28.12
CA ARG A 466 -19.55 12.41 26.72
C ARG A 466 -18.86 11.26 26.02
N ASP A 467 -19.38 10.88 24.87
CA ASP A 467 -18.70 9.99 23.92
C ASP A 467 -18.28 10.85 22.72
N ALA A 468 -17.09 10.60 22.20
CA ALA A 468 -16.50 11.37 21.11
C ALA A 468 -15.79 10.45 20.12
N LEU A 469 -15.76 10.89 18.85
CA LEU A 469 -15.00 10.29 17.75
C LEU A 469 -13.81 11.19 17.44
N PHE A 470 -12.65 10.58 17.32
CA PHE A 470 -11.36 11.24 17.10
C PHE A 470 -10.70 10.70 15.84
N PHE A 471 -9.83 11.55 15.29
CA PHE A 471 -8.89 11.23 14.24
C PHE A 471 -7.48 11.58 14.72
N TYR A 472 -6.53 10.72 14.42
CA TYR A 472 -5.12 10.95 14.70
C TYR A 472 -4.30 10.70 13.44
N ASP A 473 -3.41 11.63 13.16
CA ASP A 473 -2.43 11.56 12.11
C ASP A 473 -1.07 12.03 12.67
N ASP A 474 0.04 11.49 12.17
CA ASP A 474 1.37 11.82 12.68
C ASP A 474 1.77 13.28 12.38
N VAL A 475 1.23 13.85 11.31
CA VAL A 475 1.49 15.22 10.89
C VAL A 475 0.62 16.18 11.70
N THR A 476 -0.69 15.95 11.71
CA THR A 476 -1.65 16.91 12.27
C THR A 476 -2.03 16.65 13.74
N GLY A 477 -1.63 15.50 14.29
CA GLY A 477 -1.89 15.10 15.67
C GLY A 477 -3.34 14.67 15.91
N LEU A 478 -3.76 14.75 17.17
CA LEU A 478 -5.11 14.36 17.60
C LEU A 478 -6.14 15.46 17.29
N LYS A 479 -7.22 15.11 16.59
CA LYS A 479 -8.36 15.98 16.25
C LYS A 479 -9.68 15.35 16.73
N GLU A 480 -10.60 16.17 17.26
CA GLU A 480 -11.97 15.74 17.62
C GLU A 480 -12.89 15.91 16.40
N ILE A 481 -13.54 14.84 15.93
CA ILE A 481 -14.49 14.89 14.81
C ILE A 481 -15.87 15.33 15.30
N VAL A 482 -16.38 14.65 16.33
CA VAL A 482 -17.72 14.89 16.88
C VAL A 482 -17.81 14.36 18.29
N ARG A 483 -18.70 14.93 19.12
CA ARG A 483 -19.04 14.40 20.44
C ARG A 483 -20.52 14.50 20.78
N THR A 484 -20.97 13.70 21.74
CA THR A 484 -22.30 13.85 22.33
C THR A 484 -22.39 15.15 23.14
N GLY A 485 -23.58 15.71 23.25
CA GLY A 485 -23.82 17.00 23.90
C GLY A 485 -23.65 18.22 22.99
N ASP A 486 -23.05 18.05 21.81
CA ASP A 486 -22.91 19.11 20.81
C ASP A 486 -24.25 19.43 20.15
N ALA A 487 -24.47 20.72 19.84
CA ALA A 487 -25.71 21.20 19.24
C ALA A 487 -25.68 21.08 17.71
N PHE A 488 -26.62 20.32 17.13
CA PHE A 488 -26.68 20.06 15.69
C PHE A 488 -28.11 20.18 15.16
N GLU A 489 -28.32 20.92 14.07
CA GLU A 489 -29.63 21.23 13.47
C GLU A 489 -30.75 21.59 14.48
N GLY A 490 -30.42 22.35 15.54
CA GLY A 490 -31.38 22.81 16.55
C GLY A 490 -31.77 21.78 17.62
N ALA A 491 -31.04 20.68 17.72
CA ALA A 491 -31.16 19.63 18.74
C ALA A 491 -29.76 19.24 19.26
N THR A 492 -29.66 18.22 20.11
CA THR A 492 -28.37 17.81 20.71
C THR A 492 -27.98 16.41 20.25
N ILE A 493 -26.71 16.20 19.88
CA ILE A 493 -26.17 14.86 19.60
C ILE A 493 -26.22 14.03 20.87
N SER A 494 -26.91 12.90 20.81
CA SER A 494 -27.17 12.01 21.95
C SER A 494 -26.42 10.69 21.88
N GLN A 495 -26.10 10.21 20.67
CA GLN A 495 -25.38 8.96 20.43
C GLN A 495 -24.54 9.09 19.15
N ILE A 496 -23.38 8.44 19.14
CA ILE A 496 -22.47 8.32 18.00
C ILE A 496 -22.15 6.83 17.83
N TYR A 497 -22.14 6.37 16.59
CA TYR A 497 -21.84 4.99 16.25
C TYR A 497 -20.83 4.96 15.09
N PHE A 498 -19.76 4.22 15.30
CA PHE A 498 -18.59 4.17 14.42
C PHE A 498 -18.22 2.71 14.14
N ALA A 499 -17.90 2.42 12.87
CA ALA A 499 -17.38 1.13 12.45
C ALA A 499 -15.88 1.06 12.76
N GLY A 500 -15.52 0.22 13.71
CA GLY A 500 -14.14 -0.01 14.12
C GLY A 500 -14.04 -1.17 15.10
N ASN A 501 -12.83 -1.72 15.22
CA ASN A 501 -12.54 -2.91 16.02
C ASN A 501 -12.57 -2.60 17.52
N ASN A 502 -13.02 -3.58 18.31
CA ASN A 502 -12.94 -3.57 19.77
C ASN A 502 -12.85 -5.01 20.32
N GLU A 503 -13.00 -5.17 21.64
CA GLU A 503 -12.92 -6.46 22.35
C GLU A 503 -13.96 -7.52 21.91
N HIS A 504 -14.98 -7.14 21.12
CA HIS A 504 -16.14 -7.97 20.79
C HIS A 504 -16.59 -7.91 19.32
N VAL A 505 -16.04 -6.99 18.52
CA VAL A 505 -16.37 -6.76 17.12
C VAL A 505 -15.06 -6.75 16.34
N PHE A 506 -14.90 -7.75 15.47
CA PHE A 506 -13.74 -7.95 14.62
C PHE A 506 -14.14 -7.66 13.17
N LEU A 507 -13.66 -6.56 12.63
CA LEU A 507 -13.72 -6.24 11.21
C LEU A 507 -12.38 -6.59 10.59
N GLU A 508 -12.46 -7.09 9.37
CA GLU A 508 -11.30 -7.55 8.60
C GLU A 508 -10.94 -6.51 7.55
N ASN A 509 -10.50 -5.33 7.95
CA ASN A 509 -9.87 -4.26 7.15
C ASN A 509 -10.52 -3.85 5.80
N ASN A 510 -11.63 -4.47 5.38
CA ASN A 510 -12.27 -4.30 4.08
C ASN A 510 -13.56 -3.52 4.29
N GLY A 511 -13.40 -2.20 4.26
CA GLY A 511 -14.46 -1.24 4.51
C GLY A 511 -14.58 -0.93 5.99
N ASP A 512 -13.57 -0.29 6.56
CA ASP A 512 -13.62 0.21 7.94
C ASP A 512 -14.31 1.59 7.98
N GLY A 513 -14.35 2.23 9.17
CA GLY A 513 -14.90 3.57 9.34
C GLY A 513 -14.04 4.71 8.77
N ILE A 514 -12.89 4.41 8.16
CA ILE A 514 -11.95 5.36 7.55
C ILE A 514 -11.39 4.78 6.23
N ASN A 515 -11.13 5.62 5.23
CA ASN A 515 -10.41 5.23 4.01
C ASN A 515 -9.02 5.90 3.90
N ASN A 516 -8.25 5.58 2.85
CA ASN A 516 -6.90 6.13 2.66
C ASN A 516 -6.84 7.61 2.26
N LYS A 517 -7.99 8.27 2.11
CA LYS A 517 -8.07 9.73 1.92
C LYS A 517 -8.26 10.49 3.23
N GLY A 518 -8.36 9.78 4.36
CA GLY A 518 -8.71 10.39 5.65
C GLY A 518 -10.18 10.73 5.80
N GLU A 519 -11.06 10.21 4.93
CA GLU A 519 -12.50 10.37 5.08
C GLU A 519 -13.03 9.39 6.14
N VAL A 520 -13.65 9.91 7.20
CA VAL A 520 -14.20 9.13 8.32
C VAL A 520 -15.72 9.12 8.27
N THR A 521 -16.32 7.92 8.24
CA THR A 521 -17.79 7.76 8.25
C THR A 521 -18.32 7.26 9.58
N PHE A 522 -19.51 7.74 9.96
CA PHE A 522 -20.19 7.34 11.18
C PHE A 522 -21.69 7.64 11.08
N SER A 523 -22.49 7.03 11.96
CA SER A 523 -23.88 7.40 12.17
C SER A 523 -24.07 8.06 13.54
N PHE A 524 -25.06 8.94 13.66
CA PHE A 524 -25.35 9.59 14.93
C PHE A 524 -26.84 9.88 15.10
N LYS A 525 -27.25 10.06 16.35
CA LYS A 525 -28.65 10.30 16.74
C LYS A 525 -28.77 11.54 17.60
N LEU A 526 -29.79 12.35 17.32
CA LEU A 526 -30.15 13.51 18.13
C LEU A 526 -31.15 13.16 19.23
N ASP A 527 -31.22 13.98 20.27
CA ASP A 527 -32.15 13.86 21.42
C ASP A 527 -33.64 13.92 21.04
N ASN A 528 -33.96 14.36 19.82
CA ASN A 528 -35.29 14.36 19.22
C ASN A 528 -35.59 13.11 18.36
N ASP A 529 -34.74 12.09 18.44
CA ASP A 529 -34.78 10.82 17.71
C ASP A 529 -34.44 10.86 16.21
N LEU A 530 -34.05 12.01 15.64
CA LEU A 530 -33.53 12.05 14.27
C LEU A 530 -32.17 11.34 14.17
N GLN A 531 -31.98 10.59 13.08
CA GLN A 531 -30.75 9.85 12.78
C GLN A 531 -30.09 10.35 11.51
N PHE A 532 -28.77 10.24 11.44
CA PHE A 532 -27.93 10.78 10.38
C PHE A 532 -26.79 9.81 10.05
N ILE A 533 -26.34 9.83 8.81
CA ILE A 533 -25.08 9.24 8.36
C ILE A 533 -24.22 10.38 7.80
N ALA A 534 -22.97 10.45 8.24
CA ALA A 534 -22.03 11.47 7.83
C ALA A 534 -20.72 10.86 7.32
N ILE A 535 -20.02 11.66 6.53
CA ILE A 535 -18.63 11.46 6.12
C ILE A 535 -17.91 12.77 6.38
N VAL A 536 -16.88 12.74 7.22
CA VAL A 536 -16.05 13.92 7.54
C VAL A 536 -14.67 13.68 6.96
N ASP A 537 -14.24 14.62 6.14
CA ASP A 537 -12.87 14.70 5.67
C ASP A 537 -11.97 15.17 6.82
N ALA A 538 -11.23 14.24 7.44
CA ALA A 538 -10.45 14.51 8.64
C ALA A 538 -8.99 14.85 8.34
N ASP A 539 -8.51 14.49 7.14
CA ASP A 539 -7.19 14.82 6.64
C ASP A 539 -7.22 16.16 5.89
N LEU A 540 -6.91 17.23 6.61
CA LEU A 540 -6.90 18.57 6.05
C LEU A 540 -5.51 18.97 5.50
N SER A 541 -4.63 18.00 5.22
CA SER A 541 -3.27 18.27 4.77
C SER A 541 -3.19 18.94 3.39
N GLU A 542 -2.17 19.77 3.19
CA GLU A 542 -1.81 20.30 1.89
C GLU A 542 -0.54 19.65 1.35
N GLU A 543 -0.56 19.24 0.09
CA GLU A 543 0.51 18.47 -0.54
C GLU A 543 1.27 19.31 -1.58
N ILE A 544 2.60 19.23 -1.58
CA ILE A 544 3.47 19.66 -2.67
C ILE A 544 4.09 18.44 -3.35
N SER A 545 3.96 18.39 -4.67
CA SER A 545 4.48 17.32 -5.54
C SER A 545 5.44 17.91 -6.59
N LEU A 546 6.61 17.29 -6.78
CA LEU A 546 7.63 17.71 -7.76
C LEU A 546 7.71 16.74 -8.94
N ARG A 547 7.75 17.25 -10.17
CA ARG A 547 7.92 16.42 -11.37
C ARG A 547 8.95 17.00 -12.32
N VAL A 548 9.95 16.19 -12.69
CA VAL A 548 10.93 16.52 -13.72
C VAL A 548 10.37 16.10 -15.07
N VAL A 549 10.28 17.05 -16.02
CA VAL A 549 9.76 16.82 -17.37
C VAL A 549 10.64 17.47 -18.43
N SER A 550 10.80 16.82 -19.58
CA SER A 550 11.54 17.38 -20.72
C SER A 550 10.77 18.50 -21.42
N THR A 551 9.43 18.46 -21.33
CA THR A 551 8.53 19.45 -21.93
C THR A 551 7.46 19.85 -20.94
N PRO A 552 7.16 21.16 -20.77
CA PRO A 552 6.12 21.62 -19.85
C PRO A 552 4.78 20.93 -20.09
N THR A 553 4.14 20.49 -19.02
CA THR A 553 2.85 19.79 -19.04
C THR A 553 1.73 20.71 -19.54
N MET A 554 0.74 20.18 -20.24
CA MET A 554 -0.44 20.98 -20.59
C MET A 554 -1.41 20.98 -19.42
N THR A 555 -1.78 22.17 -18.93
CA THR A 555 -2.83 22.36 -17.93
C THR A 555 -4.15 22.77 -18.57
N ASP A 556 -5.22 22.70 -17.79
CA ASP A 556 -6.50 23.28 -18.18
C ASP A 556 -6.50 24.82 -18.06
N GLY A 557 -7.70 25.44 -18.16
CA GLY A 557 -7.85 26.90 -18.09
C GLY A 557 -7.56 27.51 -16.72
N ASN A 558 -7.56 26.70 -15.66
CA ASN A 558 -7.27 27.08 -14.28
C ASN A 558 -5.85 26.70 -13.85
N GLY A 559 -5.05 26.09 -14.73
CA GLY A 559 -3.72 25.61 -14.37
C GLY A 559 -3.76 24.27 -13.63
N GLU A 560 -4.86 23.52 -13.72
CA GLU A 560 -5.08 22.27 -13.01
C GLU A 560 -4.90 21.06 -13.94
N ASN A 561 -4.62 19.90 -13.33
CA ASN A 561 -4.63 18.61 -13.98
C ASN A 561 -5.13 17.54 -13.00
N VAL A 562 -5.93 16.59 -13.50
CA VAL A 562 -6.52 15.50 -12.69
C VAL A 562 -5.44 14.55 -12.15
N SER A 563 -4.34 14.39 -12.88
CA SER A 563 -3.22 13.53 -12.50
C SER A 563 -1.88 14.23 -12.69
N LEU A 564 -0.91 13.91 -11.84
CA LEU A 564 0.47 14.36 -12.02
C LEU A 564 1.07 13.78 -13.31
N PRO A 565 1.94 14.52 -14.01
CA PRO A 565 2.67 14.01 -15.16
C PRO A 565 3.67 12.92 -14.73
N GLN A 566 4.05 12.08 -15.70
CA GLN A 566 5.12 11.09 -15.50
C GLN A 566 6.45 11.81 -15.26
N ASN A 567 7.16 11.43 -14.20
CA ASN A 567 8.49 11.91 -13.87
C ASN A 567 9.54 11.32 -14.84
N GLN A 568 10.60 12.07 -15.16
CA GLN A 568 11.78 11.49 -15.82
C GLN A 568 12.59 10.67 -14.82
N ASP A 569 13.05 9.49 -15.22
CA ASP A 569 13.95 8.69 -14.39
C ASP A 569 15.40 9.22 -14.46
N TRP A 570 15.78 9.76 -15.61
CA TRP A 570 17.11 10.32 -15.84
C TRP A 570 17.11 11.48 -16.86
N ILE A 571 18.17 12.30 -16.79
CA ILE A 571 18.46 13.40 -17.71
C ILE A 571 19.93 13.27 -18.15
N ASN A 572 20.25 13.64 -19.40
CA ASN A 572 21.65 13.76 -19.80
C ASN A 572 22.16 15.18 -19.58
N GLU A 573 23.46 15.32 -19.31
CA GLU A 573 24.06 16.57 -18.86
C GLU A 573 23.91 17.79 -19.78
N TRP A 574 23.56 17.63 -21.06
CA TRP A 574 23.40 18.74 -22.02
C TRP A 574 21.94 19.08 -22.32
N ASP A 575 20.99 18.37 -21.72
CA ASP A 575 19.57 18.64 -21.90
C ASP A 575 19.10 19.85 -21.09
N SER A 576 18.09 20.51 -21.64
CA SER A 576 17.24 21.43 -20.89
C SER A 576 15.99 20.69 -20.43
N PHE A 577 15.55 20.96 -19.21
CA PHE A 577 14.35 20.33 -18.63
C PHE A 577 13.61 21.30 -17.72
N TRP A 578 12.47 20.85 -17.21
CA TRP A 578 11.63 21.62 -16.31
C TRP A 578 11.38 20.83 -15.04
N VAL A 579 11.44 21.52 -13.91
CA VAL A 579 10.90 21.04 -12.63
C VAL A 579 9.54 21.70 -12.45
N GLU A 580 8.48 20.91 -12.48
CA GLU A 580 7.12 21.35 -12.23
C GLU A 580 6.75 21.10 -10.76
N ILE A 581 6.19 22.13 -10.14
CA ILE A 581 5.77 22.11 -8.74
C ILE A 581 4.25 22.18 -8.71
N TRP A 582 3.66 21.12 -8.22
CA TRP A 582 2.22 20.91 -8.14
C TRP A 582 1.78 20.98 -6.69
N VAL A 583 0.62 21.57 -6.46
CA VAL A 583 0.04 21.71 -5.12
C VAL A 583 -1.41 21.24 -5.11
N SER A 584 -1.83 20.64 -4.01
CA SER A 584 -3.21 20.28 -3.75
C SER A 584 -3.55 20.44 -2.28
N THR A 585 -4.82 20.58 -1.98
CA THR A 585 -5.34 20.54 -0.61
C THR A 585 -6.31 19.36 -0.53
N ALA A 586 -6.09 18.49 0.46
CA ALA A 586 -7.02 17.41 0.76
C ALA A 586 -8.31 17.96 1.37
N ASN A 587 -8.26 19.14 2.00
CA ASN A 587 -9.40 19.80 2.62
C ASN A 587 -10.47 20.19 1.58
N SER A 588 -11.43 19.28 1.39
CA SER A 588 -12.59 19.45 0.50
C SER A 588 -13.53 20.61 0.90
N SER A 589 -13.44 21.06 2.15
CA SER A 589 -14.22 22.18 2.70
C SER A 589 -13.55 23.55 2.52
N SER A 590 -12.26 23.57 2.15
CA SER A 590 -11.52 24.79 1.88
C SER A 590 -12.07 25.49 0.62
N GLN A 591 -11.85 26.81 0.53
CA GLN A 591 -12.10 27.54 -0.72
C GLN A 591 -10.93 27.43 -1.71
N GLY A 592 -10.11 26.38 -1.59
CA GLY A 592 -8.93 26.12 -2.42
C GLY A 592 -7.67 26.85 -1.98
N ILE A 593 -6.59 26.60 -2.72
CA ILE A 593 -5.25 27.15 -2.47
C ILE A 593 -5.23 28.65 -2.76
N ALA A 594 -4.73 29.44 -1.81
CA ALA A 594 -4.61 30.90 -1.91
C ALA A 594 -3.17 31.35 -2.20
N ALA A 595 -2.18 30.70 -1.58
CA ALA A 595 -0.77 31.09 -1.71
C ALA A 595 0.15 29.89 -1.49
N VAL A 596 1.35 29.95 -2.09
CA VAL A 596 2.43 28.97 -1.86
C VAL A 596 3.73 29.75 -1.69
N ASN A 597 4.58 29.32 -0.74
CA ASN A 597 5.88 29.93 -0.48
C ASN A 597 6.92 28.93 0.05
N PHE A 598 8.15 29.00 -0.47
CA PHE A 598 9.34 28.26 -0.01
C PHE A 598 10.62 28.81 -0.68
N ASP A 599 11.78 28.37 -0.19
CA ASP A 599 13.02 28.42 -0.96
C ASP A 599 13.27 27.06 -1.64
N PHE A 600 13.93 27.06 -2.80
CA PHE A 600 14.21 25.84 -3.58
C PHE A 600 15.71 25.73 -3.83
N SER A 601 16.36 24.66 -3.35
CA SER A 601 17.78 24.40 -3.62
C SER A 601 18.00 23.34 -4.69
N TYR A 602 19.15 23.42 -5.35
CA TYR A 602 19.64 22.50 -6.37
C TYR A 602 21.16 22.50 -6.43
N ASN A 603 21.75 21.47 -7.03
CA ASN A 603 23.19 21.40 -7.22
C ASN A 603 23.63 22.12 -8.50
N THR A 604 23.98 23.40 -8.36
CA THR A 604 24.45 24.26 -9.46
C THR A 604 25.70 23.72 -10.17
N GLN A 605 26.47 22.82 -9.56
CA GLN A 605 27.61 22.20 -10.24
C GLN A 605 27.18 21.43 -11.51
N TYR A 606 25.95 20.91 -11.55
CA TYR A 606 25.49 20.03 -12.64
C TYR A 606 24.52 20.71 -13.60
N THR A 607 23.78 21.71 -13.14
CA THR A 607 22.79 22.42 -13.96
C THR A 607 22.41 23.76 -13.31
N SER A 608 22.08 24.75 -14.13
CA SER A 608 21.61 26.05 -13.65
C SER A 608 20.11 26.26 -13.84
N ALA A 609 19.44 26.83 -12.84
CA ALA A 609 18.08 27.36 -13.04
C ALA A 609 18.15 28.65 -13.86
N THR A 610 17.31 28.80 -14.89
CA THR A 610 17.38 29.94 -15.82
C THR A 610 16.10 30.75 -15.93
N ALA A 611 14.94 30.14 -15.62
CA ALA A 611 13.66 30.83 -15.66
C ALA A 611 12.66 30.22 -14.67
N ILE A 612 11.72 31.05 -14.21
CA ILE A 612 10.56 30.65 -13.41
C ILE A 612 9.30 31.03 -14.18
N GLU A 613 8.38 30.08 -14.35
CA GLU A 613 7.06 30.27 -14.93
C GLU A 613 5.99 29.89 -13.90
N PHE A 614 5.24 30.86 -13.38
CA PHE A 614 4.13 30.58 -12.48
C PHE A 614 2.94 29.97 -13.22
N GLY A 615 2.21 29.08 -12.54
CA GLY A 615 0.97 28.52 -13.04
C GLY A 615 -0.09 29.61 -13.31
N SER A 616 -0.99 29.33 -14.24
CA SER A 616 -1.88 30.35 -14.82
C SER A 616 -2.80 31.06 -13.83
N SER A 617 -3.11 30.42 -12.70
CA SER A 617 -3.97 31.00 -11.65
C SER A 617 -3.20 31.85 -10.63
N PHE A 618 -1.90 31.63 -10.46
CA PHE A 618 -1.06 32.37 -9.51
C PHE A 618 -0.60 33.70 -10.10
N THR A 619 -1.48 34.72 -10.11
CA THR A 619 -1.24 36.00 -10.80
C THR A 619 -0.84 37.16 -9.87
N GLN A 620 -0.88 36.97 -8.56
CA GLN A 620 -0.60 38.01 -7.55
C GLN A 620 0.71 37.71 -6.82
N ASN A 621 1.38 38.77 -6.34
CA ASN A 621 2.55 38.73 -5.44
C ASN A 621 3.63 37.69 -5.82
N GLN A 622 3.86 37.50 -7.12
CA GLN A 622 4.91 36.62 -7.64
C GLN A 622 6.30 37.11 -7.21
N SER A 623 7.08 36.21 -6.62
CA SER A 623 8.47 36.41 -6.19
C SER A 623 9.26 35.12 -6.40
N GLY A 624 10.58 35.25 -6.58
CA GLY A 624 11.51 34.14 -6.76
C GLY A 624 12.77 34.68 -7.40
N THR A 625 13.87 34.68 -6.64
CA THR A 625 15.17 35.16 -7.13
C THR A 625 16.11 33.99 -7.31
N ILE A 626 16.52 33.73 -8.55
CA ILE A 626 17.51 32.70 -8.86
C ILE A 626 18.90 33.23 -8.47
N ASP A 627 19.53 32.58 -7.50
CA ASP A 627 20.94 32.71 -7.17
C ASP A 627 21.67 31.41 -7.55
N ASP A 628 22.08 31.35 -8.81
CA ASP A 628 22.76 30.18 -9.36
C ASP A 628 24.17 29.99 -8.75
N GLU A 629 24.84 31.05 -8.27
CA GLU A 629 26.16 30.91 -7.62
C GLU A 629 26.08 30.03 -6.36
N THR A 630 24.93 29.99 -5.70
CA THR A 630 24.69 29.17 -4.50
C THR A 630 23.75 27.99 -4.72
N GLY A 631 23.20 27.82 -5.93
CA GLY A 631 22.21 26.78 -6.22
C GLY A 631 20.89 26.98 -5.47
N LEU A 632 20.45 28.24 -5.29
CA LEU A 632 19.26 28.58 -4.52
C LEU A 632 18.29 29.45 -5.31
N ILE A 633 17.00 29.18 -5.20
CA ILE A 633 15.94 30.10 -5.57
C ILE A 633 15.33 30.62 -4.27
N ASP A 634 15.63 31.87 -3.94
CA ASP A 634 15.20 32.54 -2.71
C ASP A 634 13.78 33.09 -2.88
N SER A 635 12.94 32.84 -1.86
CA SER A 635 11.61 33.40 -1.68
C SER A 635 10.71 33.17 -2.90
N LEU A 636 10.63 31.92 -3.37
CA LEU A 636 9.73 31.52 -4.43
C LEU A 636 8.29 31.49 -3.89
N SER A 637 7.49 32.46 -4.30
CA SER A 637 6.12 32.62 -3.81
C SER A 637 5.18 33.18 -4.86
N ALA A 638 3.91 32.82 -4.80
CA ALA A 638 2.84 33.50 -5.54
C ALA A 638 1.47 33.28 -4.89
N GLU A 639 0.52 34.13 -5.26
CA GLU A 639 -0.85 34.15 -4.74
C GLU A 639 -1.89 34.12 -5.87
N THR A 640 -3.08 33.61 -5.56
CA THR A 640 -4.28 33.62 -6.41
C THR A 640 -5.47 34.26 -5.69
N THR A 641 -6.40 34.84 -6.46
CA THR A 641 -7.68 35.35 -5.96
C THR A 641 -8.87 34.50 -6.39
N GLU A 642 -8.62 33.46 -7.19
CA GLU A 642 -9.63 32.50 -7.61
C GLU A 642 -9.85 31.47 -6.49
N ASN A 643 -11.09 31.02 -6.34
CA ASN A 643 -11.46 30.01 -5.34
C ASN A 643 -11.59 28.63 -6.00
N ASP A 644 -11.71 27.61 -5.16
CA ASP A 644 -11.97 26.21 -5.52
C ASP A 644 -10.82 25.54 -6.29
N LEU A 645 -9.60 26.11 -6.24
CA LEU A 645 -8.41 25.56 -6.89
C LEU A 645 -7.69 24.54 -6.00
N GLY A 646 -7.28 23.40 -6.58
CA GLY A 646 -6.45 22.39 -5.92
C GLY A 646 -7.18 21.46 -4.95
N VAL A 647 -8.52 21.54 -4.86
CA VAL A 647 -9.36 20.78 -3.91
C VAL A 647 -9.68 19.35 -4.39
N ASN A 648 -9.54 19.10 -5.70
CA ASN A 648 -9.80 17.77 -6.30
C ASN A 648 -8.80 17.41 -7.41
N ASP A 649 -8.05 18.39 -7.88
CA ASP A 649 -7.08 18.29 -8.96
C ASP A 649 -5.72 18.80 -8.46
N ARG A 650 -4.66 18.53 -9.20
CA ARG A 650 -3.32 19.06 -8.92
C ARG A 650 -3.19 20.41 -9.61
N LEU A 651 -2.99 21.45 -8.82
CA LEU A 651 -2.82 22.82 -9.30
C LEU A 651 -1.32 23.08 -9.55
N LEU A 652 -0.98 23.53 -10.75
CA LEU A 652 0.39 23.94 -11.05
C LEU A 652 0.72 25.24 -10.30
N PHE A 653 1.67 25.20 -9.38
CA PHE A 653 2.19 26.39 -8.70
C PHE A 653 3.17 27.15 -9.59
N ALA A 654 4.24 26.47 -9.99
CA ALA A 654 5.29 27.04 -10.81
C ALA A 654 6.07 25.96 -11.56
N ARG A 655 6.83 26.39 -12.57
CA ARG A 655 7.83 25.60 -13.27
C ARG A 655 9.15 26.34 -13.22
N ILE A 656 10.22 25.60 -13.01
CA ILE A 656 11.58 26.12 -13.06
C ILE A 656 12.26 25.47 -14.26
N GLN A 657 12.76 26.30 -15.18
CA GLN A 657 13.59 25.82 -16.28
C GLN A 657 15.02 25.62 -15.79
N PHE A 658 15.57 24.46 -16.10
CA PHE A 658 16.96 24.13 -15.91
C PHE A 658 17.63 23.97 -17.27
N ASP A 659 18.77 24.63 -17.45
CA ASP A 659 19.61 24.53 -18.64
C ASP A 659 21.03 24.12 -18.23
N SER A 660 21.74 23.51 -19.17
CA SER A 660 23.16 23.21 -19.04
C SER A 660 24.00 24.40 -19.50
N LEU A 661 24.47 25.23 -18.57
CA LEU A 661 25.28 26.42 -18.80
C LEU A 661 26.79 26.10 -18.80
N PRO A 662 27.65 26.99 -19.37
CA PRO A 662 29.08 26.71 -19.52
C PRO A 662 29.88 26.46 -18.23
N ASP A 663 29.37 26.88 -17.07
CA ASP A 663 30.03 26.66 -15.78
C ASP A 663 29.60 25.33 -15.13
N ASP A 664 28.51 24.72 -15.62
CA ASP A 664 28.02 23.42 -15.14
C ASP A 664 28.85 22.29 -15.75
N GLN A 665 29.07 21.20 -15.02
CA GLN A 665 29.77 20.03 -15.54
C GLN A 665 29.36 18.74 -14.83
N VAL A 666 28.94 17.75 -15.62
CA VAL A 666 28.80 16.36 -15.17
C VAL A 666 29.92 15.56 -15.82
N SER A 667 30.94 15.21 -15.04
CA SER A 667 32.18 14.64 -15.60
C SER A 667 32.17 13.11 -15.60
N LEU A 668 32.85 12.52 -16.57
CA LEU A 668 33.22 11.10 -16.52
C LEU A 668 34.16 10.85 -15.33
N ASP A 669 33.79 9.92 -14.44
CA ASP A 669 34.65 9.48 -13.34
C ASP A 669 35.62 8.41 -13.86
N LEU A 670 36.76 8.86 -14.38
CA LEU A 670 37.78 8.00 -14.98
C LEU A 670 38.39 7.01 -13.98
N GLU A 671 38.44 7.34 -12.69
CA GLU A 671 38.99 6.46 -11.66
C GLU A 671 38.00 5.36 -11.28
N ALA A 672 36.73 5.73 -11.08
CA ALA A 672 35.66 4.81 -10.72
C ALA A 672 34.93 4.20 -11.92
N GLN A 673 35.38 4.47 -13.16
CA GLN A 673 34.72 4.02 -14.39
C GLN A 673 33.19 4.16 -14.31
N SER A 674 32.73 5.40 -14.06
CA SER A 674 31.32 5.71 -13.89
C SER A 674 30.96 6.98 -14.65
N ILE A 675 29.72 7.02 -15.15
CA ILE A 675 29.13 8.20 -15.78
C ILE A 675 27.98 8.81 -14.96
N GLY A 676 27.76 8.33 -13.72
CA GLY A 676 26.64 8.69 -12.86
C GLY A 676 26.09 7.50 -12.05
N PRO A 677 24.89 7.61 -11.46
CA PRO A 677 24.00 8.77 -11.46
C PRO A 677 24.53 9.88 -10.55
N PHE A 678 24.30 11.14 -10.92
CA PHE A 678 24.55 12.29 -10.04
C PHE A 678 23.24 12.88 -9.53
N ASP A 679 23.22 13.22 -8.24
CA ASP A 679 22.07 13.84 -7.58
C ASP A 679 22.01 15.35 -7.89
N LEU A 680 20.83 15.78 -8.36
CA LEU A 680 20.52 17.17 -8.67
C LEU A 680 20.24 18.02 -7.41
N GLY A 681 20.10 17.41 -6.23
CA GLY A 681 20.01 18.11 -4.95
C GLY A 681 18.76 18.97 -4.79
N PHE A 682 17.66 18.58 -5.44
CA PHE A 682 16.39 19.29 -5.35
C PHE A 682 15.79 19.16 -3.96
N GLU A 683 15.62 20.28 -3.26
CA GLU A 683 15.05 20.31 -1.92
C GLU A 683 14.18 21.56 -1.73
N LEU A 684 13.04 21.39 -1.06
CA LEU A 684 12.15 22.48 -0.65
C LEU A 684 12.47 22.87 0.79
N ILE A 685 12.80 24.14 1.00
CA ILE A 685 13.17 24.68 2.31
C ILE A 685 11.98 25.50 2.83
N SER A 686 11.46 25.08 3.98
CA SER A 686 10.30 25.71 4.66
C SER A 686 9.03 25.84 3.78
N PRO A 687 8.54 24.75 3.17
CA PRO A 687 7.31 24.76 2.38
C PRO A 687 6.08 25.16 3.17
N GLN A 688 5.30 26.06 2.59
CA GLN A 688 4.06 26.58 3.16
C GLN A 688 3.01 26.79 2.07
N ILE A 689 1.87 26.12 2.20
CA ILE A 689 0.65 26.37 1.45
C ILE A 689 -0.34 27.11 2.36
N ASN A 690 -1.00 28.15 1.84
CA ASN A 690 -2.12 28.80 2.52
C ASN A 690 -3.39 28.54 1.72
N VAL A 691 -4.46 28.11 2.38
CA VAL A 691 -5.80 27.96 1.81
C VAL A 691 -6.69 29.17 2.09
N VAL A 692 -7.71 29.39 1.25
CA VAL A 692 -8.64 30.51 1.40
C VAL A 692 -9.51 30.31 2.66
N ALA A 693 -9.44 31.27 3.57
CA ALA A 693 -10.26 31.41 4.79
C ALA A 693 -9.96 30.48 5.97
N ASP A 694 -8.79 29.84 6.01
CA ASP A 694 -8.32 29.06 7.16
C ASP A 694 -6.91 29.45 7.66
N VAL A 695 -6.54 28.97 8.84
CA VAL A 695 -5.16 29.05 9.36
C VAL A 695 -4.31 28.06 8.53
N PRO A 696 -3.06 28.40 8.13
CA PRO A 696 -2.20 27.44 7.43
C PRO A 696 -2.12 26.11 8.19
N GLU A 697 -2.54 25.01 7.54
CA GLU A 697 -2.28 23.64 8.00
C GLU A 697 -0.89 23.19 7.50
N ILE A 698 -0.47 22.02 7.96
CA ILE A 698 0.89 21.52 7.78
C ILE A 698 1.07 21.03 6.35
N THR A 699 2.02 21.64 5.63
CA THR A 699 2.36 21.29 4.25
C THR A 699 3.23 20.03 4.19
N THR A 700 2.75 18.99 3.52
CA THR A 700 3.48 17.76 3.20
C THR A 700 4.17 17.88 1.84
N VAL A 701 5.29 17.19 1.67
CA VAL A 701 6.06 17.14 0.42
C VAL A 701 6.20 15.68 -0.01
N ASP A 702 5.79 15.36 -1.25
CA ASP A 702 6.01 14.05 -1.87
C ASP A 702 7.53 13.73 -1.88
N PRO A 703 7.98 12.62 -1.26
CA PRO A 703 9.40 12.27 -1.17
C PRO A 703 10.02 11.87 -2.53
N ASN A 704 9.21 11.61 -3.57
CA ASN A 704 9.72 11.30 -4.91
C ASN A 704 10.19 12.56 -5.64
N ILE A 705 11.36 13.04 -5.22
CA ILE A 705 11.98 14.22 -5.81
C ILE A 705 13.02 13.78 -6.85
N GLY A 706 12.68 13.96 -8.12
CA GLY A 706 13.69 14.22 -9.15
C GLY A 706 14.02 13.08 -10.11
N ALA A 707 14.98 13.37 -10.98
CA ALA A 707 15.61 12.50 -11.96
C ALA A 707 17.12 12.57 -11.72
N SER A 708 17.86 11.50 -12.00
CA SER A 708 19.32 11.56 -11.93
C SER A 708 19.92 12.18 -13.19
N ILE A 709 21.04 12.90 -13.07
CA ILE A 709 21.77 13.42 -14.23
C ILE A 709 23.00 12.56 -14.55
N TRP A 710 23.29 12.40 -15.85
CA TRP A 710 24.33 11.49 -16.36
C TRP A 710 25.29 12.19 -17.32
N ALA A 711 26.58 11.87 -17.19
CA ALA A 711 27.65 12.39 -18.04
C ALA A 711 27.55 11.84 -19.47
N ASN A 712 27.96 12.62 -20.46
CA ASN A 712 27.94 12.23 -21.87
C ASN A 712 29.22 11.47 -22.26
N PRO A 713 29.20 10.14 -22.43
CA PRO A 713 30.41 9.35 -22.74
C PRO A 713 31.03 9.69 -24.10
N PHE A 714 30.32 10.37 -25.00
CA PHE A 714 30.86 10.76 -26.30
C PHE A 714 31.85 11.94 -26.22
N ASP A 715 31.80 12.73 -25.15
CA ASP A 715 32.76 13.80 -24.85
C ASP A 715 33.83 13.25 -23.90
N LEU A 716 34.71 12.41 -24.44
CA LEU A 716 35.68 11.65 -23.65
C LEU A 716 36.64 12.57 -22.89
N ASN A 717 36.97 13.73 -23.45
CA ASN A 717 37.87 14.68 -22.80
C ASN A 717 37.16 15.80 -22.04
N ASN A 718 35.84 15.73 -21.90
CA ASN A 718 35.00 16.60 -21.09
C ASN A 718 35.24 18.10 -21.41
N ASP A 719 35.33 18.43 -22.71
CA ASP A 719 35.60 19.80 -23.21
C ASP A 719 34.38 20.49 -23.86
N ASP A 720 33.19 19.94 -23.56
CA ASP A 720 31.84 20.32 -23.96
C ASP A 720 31.56 20.15 -25.45
N LYS A 721 32.36 19.33 -26.15
CA LYS A 721 32.30 19.14 -27.60
C LYS A 721 32.69 17.73 -27.98
N ILE A 722 31.92 17.15 -28.89
CA ILE A 722 32.28 15.88 -29.53
C ILE A 722 32.97 16.22 -30.85
N ASP A 723 34.30 16.23 -30.87
CA ASP A 723 35.07 16.67 -32.03
C ASP A 723 36.21 15.70 -32.44
N TYR A 724 37.20 16.23 -33.18
CA TYR A 724 38.31 15.44 -33.66
C TYR A 724 39.19 14.91 -32.51
N ARG A 725 39.14 15.50 -31.32
CA ARG A 725 39.88 15.06 -30.13
C ARG A 725 39.33 13.74 -29.60
N ASP A 726 38.01 13.65 -29.40
CA ASP A 726 37.33 12.43 -29.00
C ASP A 726 37.50 11.36 -30.06
N LEU A 727 37.35 11.74 -31.33
CA LEU A 727 37.58 10.82 -32.45
C LEU A 727 39.01 10.27 -32.48
N ILE A 728 40.03 11.10 -32.23
CA ILE A 728 41.42 10.63 -32.17
C ILE A 728 41.64 9.71 -30.96
N GLN A 729 41.06 10.03 -29.80
CA GLN A 729 41.11 9.16 -28.63
C GLN A 729 40.46 7.81 -28.94
N GLN A 730 39.23 7.80 -29.44
CA GLN A 730 38.51 6.59 -29.85
C GLN A 730 39.32 5.74 -30.84
N ILE A 731 39.85 6.37 -31.91
CA ILE A 731 40.64 5.66 -32.93
C ILE A 731 41.92 5.07 -32.34
N SER A 732 42.54 5.73 -31.36
CA SER A 732 43.73 5.20 -30.69
C SER A 732 43.47 3.92 -29.89
N MET A 733 42.21 3.70 -29.50
CA MET A 733 41.73 2.53 -28.77
C MET A 733 41.00 1.53 -29.68
N TYR A 734 41.01 1.73 -31.00
CA TYR A 734 40.30 0.87 -31.93
C TYR A 734 40.80 -0.58 -31.90
N ASN A 735 39.86 -1.52 -31.83
CA ASN A 735 40.09 -2.96 -31.71
C ASN A 735 40.86 -3.36 -30.43
N THR A 736 40.76 -2.54 -29.38
CA THR A 736 41.16 -2.91 -28.02
C THR A 736 39.97 -3.48 -27.25
N ARG A 737 40.26 -4.26 -26.20
CA ARG A 737 39.28 -4.73 -25.22
C ARG A 737 39.41 -3.83 -23.98
N PRO A 738 38.39 -3.06 -23.60
CA PRO A 738 38.41 -2.22 -22.40
C PRO A 738 38.95 -2.93 -21.16
N SER A 739 38.52 -4.15 -20.87
CA SER A 739 38.96 -4.99 -19.74
C SER A 739 40.45 -5.38 -19.75
N GLU A 740 41.14 -5.19 -20.87
CA GLU A 740 42.58 -5.47 -21.06
C GLU A 740 43.39 -4.22 -21.37
N SER A 741 42.72 -3.07 -21.47
CA SER A 741 43.34 -1.81 -21.88
C SER A 741 43.93 -1.09 -20.67
N ASN A 742 45.09 -0.45 -20.88
CA ASN A 742 45.63 0.49 -19.89
C ASN A 742 45.11 1.93 -20.12
N SER A 743 44.17 2.12 -21.04
CA SER A 743 43.56 3.43 -21.30
C SER A 743 42.42 3.67 -20.34
N GLU A 744 42.48 4.76 -19.58
CA GLU A 744 41.40 5.23 -18.71
C GLU A 744 40.09 5.53 -19.47
N TYR A 745 40.17 5.79 -20.77
CA TYR A 745 39.01 6.08 -21.63
C TYR A 745 38.39 4.86 -22.30
N ALA A 746 39.04 3.69 -22.27
CA ALA A 746 38.59 2.56 -23.09
C ALA A 746 37.20 2.05 -22.69
N TRP A 747 36.91 2.05 -21.39
CA TRP A 747 35.60 1.64 -20.87
C TRP A 747 34.49 2.58 -21.34
N PHE A 748 34.69 3.90 -21.30
CA PHE A 748 33.71 4.89 -21.76
C PHE A 748 33.49 4.86 -23.28
N ALA A 749 34.56 4.57 -24.02
CA ALA A 749 34.60 4.56 -25.48
C ALA A 749 33.96 3.31 -26.11
N ASP A 750 33.58 2.32 -25.30
CA ASP A 750 32.81 1.15 -25.72
C ASP A 750 31.31 1.46 -25.58
N TYR A 751 30.69 2.04 -26.60
CA TYR A 751 29.35 2.61 -26.46
C TYR A 751 28.23 1.57 -26.44
N ASP A 752 28.47 0.36 -26.91
CA ASP A 752 27.53 -0.74 -26.71
C ASP A 752 27.91 -1.65 -25.54
N GLN A 753 28.98 -1.31 -24.81
CA GLN A 753 29.53 -2.04 -23.65
C GLN A 753 29.56 -3.54 -23.99
N ASN A 754 30.43 -3.94 -24.91
CA ASN A 754 30.55 -5.35 -25.31
C ASN A 754 31.98 -5.90 -25.09
N ASP A 755 32.74 -5.20 -24.25
CA ASP A 755 34.17 -5.32 -24.01
C ASP A 755 35.02 -5.28 -25.31
N ARG A 756 34.59 -4.46 -26.28
CA ARG A 756 35.35 -4.29 -27.53
C ARG A 756 35.01 -3.00 -28.26
N ILE A 757 36.01 -2.13 -28.31
CA ILE A 757 35.96 -0.95 -29.16
C ILE A 757 36.12 -1.34 -30.63
N ASP A 758 35.05 -1.27 -31.42
CA ASP A 758 35.06 -1.60 -32.83
C ASP A 758 34.40 -0.54 -33.74
N TYR A 759 33.99 -0.96 -34.95
CA TYR A 759 33.41 -0.05 -35.92
C TYR A 759 32.03 0.48 -35.49
N ARG A 760 31.32 -0.22 -34.59
CA ARG A 760 30.01 0.19 -34.06
C ARG A 760 30.16 1.41 -33.17
N ASP A 761 31.15 1.41 -32.29
CA ASP A 761 31.48 2.54 -31.41
C ASP A 761 31.92 3.76 -32.22
N LEU A 762 32.76 3.52 -33.23
CA LEU A 762 33.17 4.58 -34.14
C LEU A 762 31.97 5.18 -34.87
N VAL A 763 31.00 4.35 -35.30
CA VAL A 763 29.76 4.84 -35.92
C VAL A 763 28.91 5.62 -34.92
N ALA A 764 28.84 5.19 -33.66
CA ALA A 764 28.11 5.89 -32.59
C ALA A 764 28.71 7.30 -32.35
N LEU A 765 30.03 7.40 -32.17
CA LEU A 765 30.71 8.69 -32.02
C LEU A 765 30.53 9.56 -33.27
N VAL A 766 30.69 9.01 -34.48
CA VAL A 766 30.54 9.77 -35.73
C VAL A 766 29.12 10.32 -35.91
N LYS A 767 28.08 9.63 -35.42
CA LYS A 767 26.70 10.15 -35.42
C LYS A 767 26.51 11.36 -34.51
N ASN A 768 27.37 11.52 -33.51
CA ASN A 768 27.35 12.65 -32.58
C ASN A 768 28.45 13.68 -32.85
N TYR A 769 29.33 13.44 -33.82
CA TYR A 769 30.42 14.34 -34.18
C TYR A 769 29.94 15.74 -34.57
N GLY A 770 30.56 16.76 -33.98
CA GLY A 770 30.24 18.18 -34.15
C GLY A 770 29.12 18.69 -33.26
N LYS A 771 28.53 17.84 -32.41
CA LYS A 771 27.61 18.26 -31.35
C LYS A 771 28.38 18.81 -30.16
N SER A 772 27.75 19.72 -29.42
CA SER A 772 28.38 20.42 -28.30
C SER A 772 27.32 21.00 -27.38
N LYS A 773 27.64 21.12 -26.09
CA LYS A 773 26.79 21.76 -25.07
C LYS A 773 26.35 23.17 -25.45
N ILE A 774 27.28 24.02 -25.91
CA ILE A 774 27.00 25.43 -26.27
C ILE A 774 25.96 25.60 -27.40
N ASN A 775 25.80 24.58 -28.25
CA ASN A 775 24.81 24.59 -29.33
C ASN A 775 23.53 23.84 -28.94
N GLN A 776 23.39 23.40 -27.69
CA GLN A 776 22.27 22.60 -27.17
C GLN A 776 21.89 21.45 -28.11
N SER A 777 22.92 20.72 -28.55
CA SER A 777 22.75 19.69 -29.56
C SER A 777 22.22 18.41 -28.92
N VAL A 778 21.03 17.97 -29.34
CA VAL A 778 20.46 16.67 -28.92
C VAL A 778 21.43 15.55 -29.26
N ILE A 779 21.83 14.75 -28.27
CA ILE A 779 22.74 13.61 -28.43
C ILE A 779 21.95 12.36 -28.84
N ASN A 780 22.52 11.55 -29.73
CA ASN A 780 21.93 10.29 -30.16
C ASN A 780 22.59 9.18 -29.36
N TYR A 781 22.04 8.88 -28.18
CA TYR A 781 22.51 7.77 -27.36
C TYR A 781 22.04 6.42 -27.92
N PRO A 782 22.79 5.34 -27.69
CA PRO A 782 22.31 3.98 -27.95
C PRO A 782 21.20 3.61 -26.95
N ASN A 783 20.36 2.64 -27.30
CA ASN A 783 19.17 2.27 -26.51
C ASN A 783 19.50 1.73 -25.11
N ASN A 784 20.75 1.32 -24.90
CA ASN A 784 21.26 0.78 -23.65
C ASN A 784 21.83 1.89 -22.73
N TYR A 785 21.85 3.15 -23.14
CA TYR A 785 22.27 4.26 -22.27
C TYR A 785 21.12 4.74 -21.37
N PRO A 786 21.39 5.13 -20.11
CA PRO A 786 22.67 5.04 -19.41
C PRO A 786 22.93 3.65 -18.79
N ASP A 787 21.97 2.74 -18.83
CA ASP A 787 21.94 1.49 -18.06
C ASP A 787 23.16 0.57 -18.31
N ALA A 788 23.65 0.46 -19.54
CA ALA A 788 24.81 -0.36 -19.87
C ALA A 788 26.12 0.14 -19.26
N TRP A 789 26.27 1.46 -19.05
CA TRP A 789 27.44 2.01 -18.36
C TRP A 789 27.33 1.93 -16.84
N ASN A 790 26.23 1.38 -16.34
CA ASN A 790 26.08 1.18 -14.93
C ASN A 790 26.44 -0.23 -14.50
N HIS A 791 26.42 -1.22 -15.43
CA HIS A 791 26.56 -2.66 -15.17
C HIS A 791 25.98 -3.07 -13.81
N ARG A 792 24.84 -2.45 -13.47
CA ARG A 792 24.24 -2.61 -12.16
C ARG A 792 23.49 -3.91 -12.20
N LEU A 793 23.83 -4.80 -11.29
CA LEU A 793 22.90 -5.84 -10.93
C LEU A 793 21.81 -5.20 -10.07
N LEU A 794 20.57 -5.22 -10.57
CA LEU A 794 19.43 -4.69 -9.84
C LEU A 794 18.68 -5.82 -9.14
N VAL A 795 17.94 -5.50 -8.09
CA VAL A 795 16.89 -6.40 -7.59
C VAL A 795 15.64 -6.27 -8.47
N THR A 796 14.98 -7.38 -8.82
CA THR A 796 13.86 -7.38 -9.80
C THR A 796 12.56 -6.74 -9.28
N SER A 797 12.43 -6.48 -7.98
CA SER A 797 11.16 -6.14 -7.32
C SER A 797 11.01 -4.65 -6.98
N THR A 798 9.90 -4.04 -7.41
CA THR A 798 9.45 -2.67 -7.07
C THR A 798 8.54 -2.60 -5.83
N GLN A 799 8.46 -3.66 -5.03
CA GLN A 799 7.88 -3.53 -3.69
C GLN A 799 8.86 -2.74 -2.81
N GLN A 800 8.46 -1.54 -2.39
CA GLN A 800 9.10 -0.79 -1.32
C GLN A 800 9.31 -1.75 -0.14
N SER A 801 10.56 -2.11 0.14
CA SER A 801 10.89 -2.97 1.28
C SER A 801 11.88 -2.28 2.21
N GLN A 802 11.56 -2.50 3.48
CA GLN A 802 12.23 -2.18 4.72
C GLN A 802 13.75 -1.99 4.60
N GLN A 803 14.27 -0.93 5.22
CA GLN A 803 15.69 -0.77 5.49
C GLN A 803 16.18 -1.92 6.39
N SER A 804 16.80 -2.95 5.80
CA SER A 804 17.61 -3.90 6.57
C SER A 804 18.71 -3.16 7.35
N GLU A 805 18.71 -3.25 8.68
CA GLU A 805 19.80 -2.73 9.54
C GLU A 805 21.05 -3.65 9.53
N ASP A 806 20.98 -4.83 8.91
CA ASP A 806 22.08 -5.78 8.82
C ASP A 806 22.95 -5.46 7.59
N TYR A 807 23.97 -4.64 7.79
CA TYR A 807 24.91 -4.25 6.74
C TYR A 807 25.96 -5.31 6.45
N LEU A 808 26.29 -5.50 5.17
CA LEU A 808 27.40 -6.35 4.76
C LEU A 808 28.71 -5.83 5.35
N SER A 809 29.47 -6.74 5.99
CA SER A 809 30.80 -6.40 6.47
C SER A 809 31.85 -6.57 5.38
N GLN A 810 32.84 -5.66 5.34
CA GLN A 810 33.95 -5.70 4.38
C GLN A 810 34.67 -7.07 4.41
N THR A 811 34.83 -7.66 5.60
CA THR A 811 35.45 -8.98 5.76
C THR A 811 34.62 -10.12 5.17
N ALA A 812 33.28 -10.06 5.26
CA ALA A 812 32.41 -11.06 4.65
C ALA A 812 32.48 -10.99 3.11
N ALA A 813 32.45 -9.78 2.56
CA ALA A 813 32.61 -9.55 1.13
C ALA A 813 33.97 -10.06 0.61
N GLU A 814 35.07 -9.74 1.31
CA GLU A 814 36.42 -10.21 0.96
C GLU A 814 36.53 -11.74 1.01
N HIS A 815 35.97 -12.38 2.03
CA HIS A 815 35.98 -13.84 2.14
C HIS A 815 35.19 -14.51 1.01
N MET A 816 34.03 -13.96 0.67
CA MET A 816 33.21 -14.47 -0.43
C MET A 816 33.88 -14.25 -1.79
N LEU A 817 34.50 -13.08 -2.01
CA LEU A 817 35.29 -12.80 -3.20
C LEU A 817 36.41 -13.83 -3.39
N GLU A 818 37.20 -14.11 -2.35
CA GLU A 818 38.27 -15.11 -2.44
C GLU A 818 37.72 -16.53 -2.66
N THR A 819 36.55 -16.85 -2.11
CA THR A 819 35.86 -18.12 -2.38
C THR A 819 35.49 -18.25 -3.85
N ALA A 820 34.82 -17.23 -4.41
CA ALA A 820 34.45 -17.17 -5.82
C ALA A 820 35.67 -17.22 -6.75
N LYS A 821 36.74 -16.45 -6.45
CA LYS A 821 37.98 -16.48 -7.23
C LYS A 821 38.63 -17.87 -7.27
N ASN A 822 38.72 -18.54 -6.11
CA ASN A 822 39.32 -19.87 -6.03
C ASN A 822 38.52 -20.91 -6.82
N HIS A 823 37.19 -20.77 -6.84
CA HIS A 823 36.31 -21.63 -7.63
C HIS A 823 36.39 -21.34 -9.14
N LEU A 824 36.48 -20.07 -9.52
CA LEU A 824 36.50 -19.62 -10.91
C LEU A 824 37.85 -19.87 -11.60
N ALA A 825 38.97 -19.67 -10.90
CA ALA A 825 40.33 -19.71 -11.47
C ALA A 825 40.68 -20.97 -12.30
N PRO A 826 40.31 -22.22 -11.93
CA PRO A 826 40.63 -23.42 -12.70
C PRO A 826 40.07 -23.46 -14.13
N HIS A 827 39.03 -22.67 -14.38
CA HIS A 827 38.29 -22.65 -15.65
C HIS A 827 38.75 -21.52 -16.58
N LEU A 828 39.53 -20.56 -16.05
CA LEU A 828 40.03 -19.40 -16.77
C LEU A 828 41.38 -19.66 -17.41
N ASP A 829 41.69 -18.94 -18.49
CA ASP A 829 43.03 -18.94 -19.09
C ASP A 829 44.04 -18.12 -18.27
N ALA A 830 45.33 -18.17 -18.65
CA ALA A 830 46.39 -17.51 -17.88
C ALA A 830 46.27 -15.97 -17.84
N SER A 831 45.64 -15.37 -18.85
CA SER A 831 45.39 -13.91 -18.92
C SER A 831 44.25 -13.55 -17.96
N GLU A 832 43.14 -14.28 -18.03
CA GLU A 832 41.96 -14.11 -17.19
C GLU A 832 42.27 -14.36 -15.71
N GLN A 833 43.06 -15.40 -15.39
CA GLN A 833 43.56 -15.63 -14.03
C GLN A 833 44.39 -14.46 -13.50
N SER A 834 45.15 -13.78 -14.37
CA SER A 834 45.96 -12.62 -13.99
C SER A 834 45.11 -11.38 -13.69
N LYS A 835 43.96 -11.22 -14.38
CA LYS A 835 42.95 -10.20 -14.04
C LYS A 835 42.28 -10.53 -12.71
N LEU A 836 41.83 -11.79 -12.55
CA LEU A 836 41.11 -12.26 -11.37
C LEU A 836 41.89 -12.05 -10.06
N VAL A 837 43.21 -12.23 -10.07
CA VAL A 837 44.08 -11.99 -8.91
C VAL A 837 44.09 -10.52 -8.46
N GLN A 838 43.85 -9.58 -9.38
CA GLN A 838 43.89 -8.15 -9.11
C GLN A 838 42.56 -7.58 -8.62
N VAL A 839 41.48 -8.38 -8.65
CA VAL A 839 40.14 -7.93 -8.26
C VAL A 839 40.07 -7.67 -6.76
N GLN A 840 39.46 -6.56 -6.38
CA GLN A 840 39.16 -6.19 -5.00
C GLN A 840 37.65 -6.05 -4.82
N VAL A 841 37.17 -6.02 -3.58
CA VAL A 841 35.77 -5.73 -3.26
C VAL A 841 35.67 -4.56 -2.28
N GLN A 842 34.69 -3.70 -2.47
CA GLN A 842 34.38 -2.58 -1.60
C GLN A 842 32.88 -2.55 -1.32
N ILE A 843 32.53 -2.08 -0.13
CA ILE A 843 31.14 -1.88 0.26
C ILE A 843 30.85 -0.37 0.25
N LYS A 844 29.77 0.02 -0.42
CA LYS A 844 29.25 1.38 -0.46
C LYS A 844 27.73 1.35 -0.31
N ASP A 845 27.16 2.48 0.07
CA ASP A 845 25.72 2.71 -0.01
C ASP A 845 25.38 3.06 -1.45
N LEU A 846 24.78 2.11 -2.18
CA LEU A 846 24.39 2.28 -3.57
C LEU A 846 22.92 2.68 -3.64
N ALA A 847 22.61 3.70 -4.43
CA ALA A 847 21.25 4.24 -4.49
C ALA A 847 20.25 3.29 -5.18
N GLY A 848 19.01 3.30 -4.68
CA GLY A 848 17.88 2.60 -5.28
C GLY A 848 18.03 1.08 -5.24
N ASP A 849 17.62 0.42 -6.32
CA ASP A 849 17.54 -1.05 -6.43
C ASP A 849 18.88 -1.73 -6.75
N THR A 850 20.00 -1.04 -6.52
CA THR A 850 21.32 -1.49 -6.94
C THR A 850 21.91 -2.47 -5.93
N LEU A 851 22.26 -3.69 -6.36
CA LEU A 851 22.90 -4.71 -5.52
C LEU A 851 24.42 -4.66 -5.62
N GLY A 852 24.94 -4.45 -6.82
CA GLY A 852 26.36 -4.44 -7.11
C GLY A 852 26.67 -3.76 -8.44
N MET A 853 27.93 -3.36 -8.59
CA MET A 853 28.51 -2.91 -9.85
C MET A 853 30.00 -3.25 -9.92
N ALA A 854 30.47 -3.53 -11.13
CA ALA A 854 31.87 -3.77 -11.43
C ALA A 854 32.52 -2.51 -12.01
N SER A 855 33.69 -2.14 -11.50
CA SER A 855 34.46 -1.00 -12.00
C SER A 855 35.96 -1.28 -11.95
N ALA A 856 36.63 -1.16 -13.10
CA ALA A 856 38.07 -1.40 -13.30
C ALA A 856 38.55 -2.78 -12.81
N ASN A 857 39.01 -2.86 -11.56
CA ASN A 857 39.37 -4.11 -10.88
C ASN A 857 38.70 -4.22 -9.50
N THR A 858 37.58 -3.53 -9.29
CA THR A 858 36.88 -3.46 -8.02
C THR A 858 35.41 -3.84 -8.21
N VAL A 859 34.94 -4.77 -7.40
CA VAL A 859 33.52 -5.07 -7.22
C VAL A 859 33.01 -4.15 -6.11
N ILE A 860 32.01 -3.34 -6.40
CA ILE A 860 31.35 -2.46 -5.42
C ILE A 860 30.00 -3.08 -5.10
N LEU A 861 29.75 -3.38 -3.83
CA LEU A 861 28.51 -3.98 -3.36
C LEU A 861 27.73 -2.98 -2.52
N ASP A 862 26.41 -3.03 -2.62
CA ASP A 862 25.55 -2.27 -1.72
C ASP A 862 25.69 -2.76 -0.28
N GLN A 863 25.65 -1.86 0.69
CA GLN A 863 25.75 -2.22 2.11
C GLN A 863 24.53 -3.01 2.59
N SER A 864 23.34 -2.73 2.05
CA SER A 864 22.05 -3.25 2.52
C SER A 864 21.38 -4.27 1.59
N ALA A 865 21.99 -4.51 0.42
CA ALA A 865 21.38 -5.24 -0.70
C ALA A 865 20.08 -4.59 -1.20
N ALA A 866 20.10 -3.27 -1.40
CA ALA A 866 18.93 -2.46 -1.74
C ALA A 866 17.76 -2.63 -0.73
N GLY A 867 18.08 -2.77 0.56
CA GLY A 867 17.12 -3.00 1.64
C GLY A 867 16.79 -4.48 1.93
N TYR A 868 17.07 -5.40 1.01
CA TYR A 868 16.69 -6.83 1.15
C TYR A 868 17.58 -7.65 2.09
N GLY A 869 18.74 -7.12 2.47
CA GLY A 869 19.75 -7.80 3.27
C GLY A 869 20.52 -8.88 2.50
N TRP A 870 21.76 -9.13 2.93
CA TRP A 870 22.65 -10.09 2.30
C TRP A 870 22.53 -11.49 2.92
N PHE A 871 22.38 -12.51 2.09
CA PHE A 871 22.70 -13.89 2.46
C PHE A 871 24.19 -14.15 2.21
N VAL A 872 24.94 -14.27 3.32
CA VAL A 872 26.37 -14.59 3.31
C VAL A 872 26.55 -16.09 3.55
N ASP A 873 26.54 -16.85 2.46
CA ASP A 873 26.68 -18.30 2.53
C ASP A 873 28.06 -18.74 3.04
N LYS A 874 28.09 -19.61 4.05
CA LYS A 874 29.33 -20.19 4.59
C LYS A 874 29.81 -21.38 3.76
N THR A 875 28.94 -21.97 2.96
CA THR A 875 29.12 -23.18 2.15
C THR A 875 28.54 -22.99 0.74
N PRO A 876 28.97 -21.97 -0.04
CA PRO A 876 28.33 -21.56 -1.30
C PRO A 876 28.25 -22.65 -2.38
N LEU A 877 29.15 -23.63 -2.33
CA LEU A 877 29.22 -24.73 -3.32
C LEU A 877 28.37 -25.94 -2.95
N ASP A 878 27.81 -26.00 -1.74
CA ASP A 878 26.99 -27.12 -1.28
C ASP A 878 25.50 -26.93 -1.66
N HIS A 879 25.08 -25.67 -1.83
CA HIS A 879 23.72 -25.25 -2.21
C HIS A 879 22.61 -25.76 -1.27
N SER A 880 22.95 -26.08 -0.01
CA SER A 880 22.04 -26.72 0.95
C SER A 880 20.79 -25.90 1.27
N GLU A 881 20.85 -24.59 1.05
CA GLU A 881 19.77 -23.65 1.31
C GLU A 881 18.79 -23.53 0.14
N TYR A 882 19.03 -24.22 -0.97
CA TYR A 882 18.28 -24.02 -2.21
C TYR A 882 17.70 -25.32 -2.80
N ALA A 883 16.56 -25.18 -3.45
CA ALA A 883 15.95 -26.18 -4.32
C ALA A 883 16.18 -25.84 -5.80
N PHE A 884 16.16 -26.88 -6.63
CA PHE A 884 16.18 -26.73 -8.08
C PHE A 884 14.88 -26.11 -8.59
N ASP A 885 14.99 -25.02 -9.33
CA ASP A 885 13.88 -24.47 -10.12
C ASP A 885 14.08 -24.77 -11.61
N SER A 886 15.20 -24.30 -12.15
CA SER A 886 15.54 -24.50 -13.56
C SER A 886 17.05 -24.62 -13.75
N ARG A 887 17.48 -24.87 -15.00
CA ARG A 887 18.86 -25.30 -15.30
C ARG A 887 19.95 -24.41 -14.68
N LEU A 888 19.73 -23.10 -14.60
CA LEU A 888 20.70 -22.13 -14.07
C LEU A 888 20.15 -21.32 -12.89
N THR A 889 19.04 -21.76 -12.29
CA THR A 889 18.35 -21.04 -11.23
C THR A 889 17.99 -21.99 -10.10
N LEU A 890 18.42 -21.64 -8.90
CA LEU A 890 18.00 -22.27 -7.66
C LEU A 890 17.18 -21.26 -6.84
N ILE A 891 16.15 -21.75 -6.17
CA ILE A 891 15.29 -20.94 -5.31
C ILE A 891 15.46 -21.43 -3.87
N ALA A 892 15.62 -20.51 -2.93
CA ALA A 892 15.82 -20.80 -1.53
C ALA A 892 14.70 -21.71 -1.01
N LEU A 893 15.09 -22.70 -0.21
CA LEU A 893 14.16 -23.53 0.54
C LEU A 893 13.44 -22.65 1.55
N SER A 894 12.14 -22.88 1.72
CA SER A 894 11.38 -22.14 2.72
C SER A 894 11.91 -22.42 4.13
N GLY A 895 12.12 -21.36 4.91
CA GLY A 895 12.76 -21.33 6.22
C GLY A 895 14.30 -21.37 6.20
N SER A 896 14.94 -21.35 5.04
CA SER A 896 16.41 -21.28 4.95
C SER A 896 16.93 -19.87 5.23
N GLU A 897 18.20 -19.76 5.63
CA GLU A 897 18.84 -18.45 5.84
C GLU A 897 18.91 -17.59 4.55
N ALA A 898 18.72 -18.20 3.37
CA ALA A 898 18.71 -17.55 2.07
C ALA A 898 17.34 -16.99 1.66
N GLU A 899 16.24 -17.44 2.28
CA GLU A 899 14.89 -17.03 1.89
C GLU A 899 14.69 -15.51 2.04
N GLY A 900 14.25 -14.85 0.97
CA GLY A 900 13.98 -13.41 0.96
C GLY A 900 15.21 -12.49 0.99
N LYS A 901 16.43 -13.04 1.06
CA LYS A 901 17.68 -12.26 1.04
C LYS A 901 18.38 -12.32 -0.31
N ILE A 902 19.26 -11.37 -0.58
CA ILE A 902 20.07 -11.38 -1.80
C ILE A 902 21.30 -12.28 -1.61
N ASP A 903 21.48 -13.25 -2.51
CA ASP A 903 22.62 -14.18 -2.46
C ASP A 903 23.93 -13.47 -2.83
N LEU A 904 24.79 -13.24 -1.83
CA LEU A 904 26.07 -12.54 -2.02
C LEU A 904 27.00 -13.27 -2.99
N TYR A 905 26.95 -14.61 -3.00
CA TYR A 905 27.77 -15.42 -3.90
C TYR A 905 27.40 -15.14 -5.36
N THR A 906 26.10 -15.16 -5.69
CA THR A 906 25.59 -14.83 -7.03
C THR A 906 26.02 -13.43 -7.47
N VAL A 907 25.84 -12.40 -6.62
CA VAL A 907 26.21 -11.03 -7.00
C VAL A 907 27.71 -10.92 -7.26
N ILE A 908 28.57 -11.44 -6.37
CA ILE A 908 30.02 -11.40 -6.60
C ILE A 908 30.40 -12.13 -7.89
N TYR A 909 29.77 -13.27 -8.19
CA TYR A 909 30.05 -14.02 -9.40
C TYR A 909 29.60 -13.28 -10.67
N HIS A 910 28.46 -12.59 -10.61
CA HIS A 910 27.97 -11.69 -11.66
C HIS A 910 28.98 -10.58 -11.94
N GLU A 911 29.42 -9.86 -10.90
CA GLU A 911 30.38 -8.75 -11.05
C GLU A 911 31.77 -9.24 -11.51
N LEU A 912 32.20 -10.43 -11.10
CA LEU A 912 33.40 -11.07 -11.64
C LEU A 912 33.26 -11.39 -13.13
N GLY A 913 32.06 -11.75 -13.59
CA GLY A 913 31.74 -11.90 -15.00
C GLY A 913 31.98 -10.61 -15.78
N HIS A 914 31.43 -9.49 -15.32
CA HIS A 914 31.68 -8.17 -15.90
C HIS A 914 33.17 -7.82 -15.96
N LEU A 915 33.92 -8.04 -14.88
CA LEU A 915 35.37 -7.80 -14.86
C LEU A 915 36.19 -8.72 -15.78
N LEU A 916 35.64 -9.86 -16.17
CA LEU A 916 36.22 -10.78 -17.15
C LEU A 916 35.76 -10.51 -18.59
N GLY A 917 34.83 -9.57 -18.79
CA GLY A 917 34.34 -9.14 -20.10
C GLY A 917 33.08 -9.87 -20.57
N TYR A 918 32.28 -10.44 -19.64
CA TYR A 918 30.96 -10.96 -19.93
C TYR A 918 29.90 -9.87 -19.73
N GLU A 919 28.97 -9.73 -20.67
CA GLU A 919 27.83 -8.82 -20.56
C GLU A 919 26.62 -9.52 -19.93
N HIS A 920 25.57 -8.74 -19.63
CA HIS A 920 24.30 -9.31 -19.21
C HIS A 920 23.74 -10.32 -20.24
N ASP A 921 23.14 -11.39 -19.74
CA ASP A 921 22.49 -12.45 -20.53
C ASP A 921 21.01 -12.59 -20.15
N GLU A 922 20.23 -13.27 -20.99
CA GLU A 922 18.81 -13.54 -20.72
C GLU A 922 18.61 -14.58 -19.60
N THR A 923 19.62 -15.40 -19.29
CA THR A 923 19.54 -16.45 -18.27
C THR A 923 20.87 -16.70 -17.56
N GLY A 924 20.80 -17.12 -16.29
CA GLY A 924 21.94 -17.54 -15.48
C GLY A 924 22.58 -16.41 -14.71
N VAL A 925 23.84 -16.60 -14.29
CA VAL A 925 24.53 -15.67 -13.39
C VAL A 925 24.68 -14.26 -13.94
N MET A 926 24.67 -14.09 -15.27
CA MET A 926 24.78 -12.79 -15.93
C MET A 926 23.43 -12.10 -16.19
N GLU A 927 22.31 -12.56 -15.61
CA GLU A 927 21.04 -11.82 -15.72
C GLU A 927 21.16 -10.42 -15.09
N ALA A 928 20.56 -9.41 -15.72
CA ALA A 928 20.62 -8.01 -15.28
C ALA A 928 19.90 -7.72 -13.95
N THR A 929 19.06 -8.66 -13.51
CA THR A 929 18.35 -8.58 -12.24
C THR A 929 18.48 -9.88 -11.44
N LEU A 930 18.41 -9.77 -10.12
CA LEU A 930 18.40 -10.90 -9.20
C LEU A 930 17.21 -10.80 -8.26
N ASP A 931 16.43 -11.88 -8.18
CA ASP A 931 15.33 -11.99 -7.22
C ASP A 931 15.86 -12.32 -5.81
N PRO A 932 15.24 -11.78 -4.75
CA PRO A 932 15.51 -12.26 -3.39
C PRO A 932 15.23 -13.76 -3.25
N GLY A 933 16.08 -14.45 -2.49
CA GLY A 933 16.01 -15.91 -2.33
C GLY A 933 16.44 -16.70 -3.55
N VAL A 934 16.96 -16.07 -4.61
CA VAL A 934 17.44 -16.78 -5.80
C VAL A 934 18.97 -16.85 -5.81
N ARG A 935 19.49 -18.04 -6.13
CA ARG A 935 20.89 -18.24 -6.52
C ARG A 935 20.95 -18.59 -8.00
N LYS A 936 21.76 -17.85 -8.75
CA LYS A 936 22.00 -18.15 -10.17
C LYS A 936 23.29 -18.94 -10.31
N LEU A 937 23.28 -19.92 -11.20
CA LEU A 937 24.43 -20.77 -11.51
C LEU A 937 25.05 -20.39 -12.84
N THR A 938 26.32 -20.75 -13.03
CA THR A 938 26.99 -20.65 -14.33
C THR A 938 26.57 -21.77 -15.28
N ASP A 939 26.70 -21.55 -16.58
CA ASP A 939 26.42 -22.54 -17.61
C ASP A 939 27.56 -23.56 -17.82
N TRP A 940 28.61 -23.47 -17.00
CA TRP A 940 29.75 -24.38 -17.05
C TRP A 940 29.32 -25.71 -16.44
N VAL A 941 29.63 -26.78 -17.16
CA VAL A 941 29.07 -28.13 -16.95
C VAL A 941 29.32 -28.66 -15.52
N ASP A 942 30.35 -28.17 -14.83
CA ASP A 942 30.76 -28.67 -13.51
C ASP A 942 29.87 -28.21 -12.35
N GLU A 943 29.30 -27.00 -12.37
CA GLU A 943 28.52 -26.46 -11.23
C GLU A 943 27.11 -27.08 -11.16
N THR A 944 26.46 -27.22 -12.32
CA THR A 944 25.19 -27.97 -12.44
C THR A 944 25.39 -29.45 -12.09
N ASP A 945 26.47 -30.08 -12.55
CA ASP A 945 26.77 -31.48 -12.22
C ASP A 945 27.06 -31.70 -10.73
N HIS A 946 27.71 -30.75 -10.04
CA HIS A 946 27.96 -30.81 -8.60
C HIS A 946 26.66 -30.73 -7.79
N PHE A 947 25.74 -29.83 -8.14
CA PHE A 947 24.41 -29.75 -7.52
C PHE A 947 23.59 -31.03 -7.75
N PHE A 948 23.57 -31.58 -8.96
CA PHE A 948 22.87 -32.85 -9.21
C PHE A 948 23.56 -34.07 -8.56
N ALA A 949 24.86 -33.98 -8.27
CA ALA A 949 25.59 -35.00 -7.53
C ALA A 949 25.25 -34.98 -6.03
N SER A 950 25.12 -33.81 -5.41
CA SER A 950 24.74 -33.70 -3.98
C SER A 950 23.30 -34.22 -3.73
N LEU A 951 22.37 -33.96 -4.64
CA LEU A 951 21.00 -34.53 -4.60
C LEU A 951 20.96 -36.07 -4.65
N LYS A 952 21.96 -36.70 -5.28
CA LYS A 952 22.07 -38.17 -5.32
C LYS A 952 22.57 -38.77 -4.01
N ASP A 953 23.46 -38.06 -3.30
CA ASP A 953 23.97 -38.52 -2.01
C ASP A 953 22.90 -38.41 -0.90
N GLU A 954 21.98 -37.44 -0.99
CA GLU A 954 20.84 -37.35 -0.06
C GLU A 954 19.75 -38.42 -0.29
N THR A 955 19.55 -38.87 -1.53
CA THR A 955 18.55 -39.91 -1.85
C THR A 955 18.99 -41.32 -1.45
N GLU A 956 20.29 -41.58 -1.25
CA GLU A 956 20.77 -42.87 -0.69
C GLU A 956 20.56 -43.00 0.83
N LEU A 957 20.29 -41.90 1.55
CA LEU A 957 20.04 -41.90 3.00
C LEU A 957 18.56 -42.11 3.40
N LEU A 958 17.64 -42.15 2.43
CA LEU A 958 16.19 -42.36 2.65
C LEU A 958 15.67 -43.73 2.19
N SER A 959 16.52 -44.76 2.25
CA SER A 959 16.00 -46.15 2.23
C SER A 959 15.78 -46.63 3.66
N PHE A 960 14.56 -46.47 4.21
CA PHE A 960 13.81 -47.44 5.04
C PHE A 960 12.40 -46.94 5.36
#